data_AF-A0A7R8UPA7-F1
#
_entry.id   AF-A0A7R8UPA7-F1
#
_cell.length_a   1.000
_cell.length_b   1.000
_cell.length_c   1.000
_cell.angle_alpha   90.00
_cell.angle_beta   90.00
_cell.angle_gamma   90.00
#
_symmetry.space_group_name_H-M   'P 1'
#
loop_
_entity.id
_entity.type
_entity.pdbx_description
1 polymer ?
#
loop_
_entity_poly.entity_id
_entity_poly.type
_entity_poly.pdbx_seq_one_letter_code
_entity_poly.pdbx_strand_id
1 'polypeptide(L)'
;MMLWLTERKDPPVNWDETTLYYRDFKRSVTLSEYDHAERMQVYFKEQDIPQNEVNGCDFVPTNFLSSFFIQTHKAEVKMPSGKVDKPLIEDNRDGTVSIKYDPKEEGVHELAVKYNGEHVQGSPYRFHVDSISSGYVTAYGPGLTHGVSGEPCVFTISTKGAGAGGLSLAVEGPSKADISYHDNKDGTVTVTYLPTAPGEYKISVRFGDKNIKGSPFFSKITGEGRKRNQISVGSCSEVTLPGAITDADLRSLNASIQAPSGLEEPCFLKRMPSGNIGVSFTPREVGEHQVSVKRMGKHIQNSPFKVNVCEREVGDAKKVKVSGSGLKEGKTHVENTFSVDTRNAGYGGLSLSIEGPSKAEILCNDKEDGTLNISYKPTEPGYYIVNLKFADHHVEGSPFTVKVTGEGSNRQREKIQRQRDAVPVTEVGSQCKLTFKMPGITSFDLSACVTSPSNVTEDAEIQEVEDGLYAVHFVPKELGVHTVSVRYKEMHIPGSPFQFTVGPLKDFGAHLVKAGGSGLERGEVGIPCEFNVWTREAGGGSLAISVEGPSKADIEFKDRKDGSCDVSYKVTEPGEYRIGLKFNDRHIPDSPYKVYISPEVGDAHKMEVQQFPEGAIQADTPAQFLVRRNGAKGELDAKIVAPSNTEDDCFIQAIDADMYSVRFYPRENGIHSIHVKLNSVHIPGSPFRIKVGKDVADPAAVHAHGTGLDGVKSGQKADFIINTCNAGAGTLAVTMDGPSKVSMDCTEVEEGYKVRFTPLLPGDYYCSIKYNNMHIVGSPFKIPCIGDKLADEGAQETSSVIVETVPKIAKEGKNSGVVLPHFKSDASKAHAKGLGLKKAYIGKQNQFTVSASDAGNNILYVGMYGPKGPCEEVFIKHTGRNNYTVNYVVRDRGEYLLIIKWGDDHIPGSPFKIES
;
A
#
# COMPACT_ATOMS: atom_id res chain seq x y z
N MET A 1 15.58 -69.76 32.78
CA MET A 1 16.48 -69.43 33.91
C MET A 1 16.00 -68.07 34.45
N MET A 2 15.38 -68.05 35.65
CA MET A 2 15.14 -66.94 36.63
C MET A 2 14.70 -65.53 36.12
N LEU A 3 13.84 -64.71 36.74
CA LEU A 3 13.12 -64.66 38.03
C LEU A 3 12.02 -63.53 37.92
N TRP A 4 10.78 -63.86 38.30
CA TRP A 4 9.71 -63.12 39.01
C TRP A 4 9.54 -61.58 39.02
N LEU A 5 8.28 -61.12 38.86
CA LEU A 5 7.53 -60.28 39.82
C LEU A 5 6.02 -60.42 39.56
N THR A 6 5.28 -60.86 40.59
CA THR A 6 3.89 -61.33 40.55
C THR A 6 2.85 -60.27 40.90
N GLU A 7 1.78 -60.20 40.12
CA GLU A 7 0.50 -59.59 40.48
C GLU A 7 -0.27 -60.48 41.49
N ARG A 8 -0.81 -59.86 42.55
CA ARG A 8 -1.99 -60.36 43.26
C ARG A 8 -3.01 -59.23 43.39
N LYS A 9 -4.23 -59.56 43.00
CA LYS A 9 -5.45 -58.74 43.07
C LYS A 9 -5.96 -58.65 44.50
N ASP A 10 -6.36 -57.44 44.91
CA ASP A 10 -7.26 -57.21 46.05
C ASP A 10 -8.68 -56.87 45.55
N PRO A 11 -9.72 -57.25 46.32
CA PRO A 11 -11.13 -57.19 45.93
C PRO A 11 -11.77 -55.78 46.09
N PRO A 12 -12.94 -55.55 45.45
CA PRO A 12 -13.43 -54.21 45.12
C PRO A 12 -14.10 -53.46 46.28
N VAL A 13 -13.86 -52.14 46.29
CA VAL A 13 -14.27 -51.14 47.28
C VAL A 13 -15.79 -50.86 47.21
N ASN A 14 -16.43 -50.66 48.37
CA ASN A 14 -17.85 -50.33 48.48
C ASN A 14 -18.11 -48.82 48.35
N TRP A 15 -19.36 -48.48 48.00
CA TRP A 15 -19.80 -47.15 47.59
C TRP A 15 -20.00 -46.12 48.72
N ASP A 16 -19.73 -46.45 49.98
CA ASP A 16 -20.01 -45.56 51.12
C ASP A 16 -18.81 -44.68 51.58
N GLU A 17 -17.60 -44.88 51.03
CA GLU A 17 -16.41 -44.13 51.45
C GLU A 17 -16.03 -42.93 50.57
N THR A 18 -16.77 -42.62 49.50
CA THR A 18 -16.46 -41.44 48.63
C THR A 18 -17.41 -40.24 48.84
N THR A 19 -18.31 -40.32 49.81
CA THR A 19 -19.42 -39.35 49.99
C THR A 19 -19.09 -38.19 50.97
N LEU A 20 -17.81 -37.85 51.16
CA LEU A 20 -17.41 -36.79 52.11
C LEU A 20 -16.81 -35.52 51.49
N TYR A 21 -16.82 -35.36 50.16
CA TYR A 21 -16.26 -34.15 49.54
C TYR A 21 -17.17 -33.33 48.61
N TYR A 22 -18.43 -33.74 48.36
CA TYR A 22 -19.26 -33.06 47.35
C TYR A 22 -20.74 -32.87 47.72
N ARG A 23 -21.01 -32.38 48.93
CA ARG A 23 -22.30 -31.72 49.22
C ARG A 23 -22.09 -30.50 50.11
N ASP A 24 -21.73 -29.40 49.49
CA ASP A 24 -22.56 -28.19 49.58
C ASP A 24 -21.95 -27.09 48.73
N PHE A 25 -22.56 -26.83 47.56
CA PHE A 25 -22.83 -25.47 47.11
C PHE A 25 -23.93 -25.54 46.06
N LYS A 26 -25.18 -25.39 46.53
CA LYS A 26 -26.32 -25.03 45.70
C LYS A 26 -25.98 -23.71 44.98
N ARG A 27 -25.99 -23.70 43.65
CA ARG A 27 -26.19 -22.47 42.88
C ARG A 27 -27.69 -22.27 42.70
N SER A 28 -28.30 -21.42 43.53
CA SER A 28 -29.51 -20.71 43.15
C SER A 28 -29.10 -19.48 42.35
N VAL A 29 -29.50 -19.44 41.08
CA VAL A 29 -29.47 -18.23 40.25
C VAL A 29 -30.71 -17.42 40.62
N THR A 30 -30.50 -16.17 41.02
CA THR A 30 -31.57 -15.16 41.04
C THR A 30 -30.95 -13.82 40.66
N LEU A 31 -31.39 -13.29 39.52
CA LEU A 31 -31.04 -11.97 39.02
C LEU A 31 -31.69 -10.89 39.89
N SER A 32 -30.96 -9.79 40.12
CA SER A 32 -31.45 -8.57 40.74
C SER A 32 -31.35 -7.42 39.73
N GLU A 33 -32.41 -6.60 39.62
CA GLU A 33 -32.61 -5.55 38.61
C GLU A 33 -32.10 -4.15 39.03
N TYR A 34 -31.10 -4.03 39.91
CA TYR A 34 -30.52 -2.72 40.22
C TYR A 34 -28.99 -2.79 40.27
N ASP A 35 -28.38 -1.91 39.45
CA ASP A 35 -26.99 -1.45 39.41
C ASP A 35 -25.89 -2.40 39.90
N HIS A 36 -25.05 -2.87 38.97
CA HIS A 36 -23.58 -2.79 39.08
C HIS A 36 -22.91 -3.16 37.74
N ALA A 37 -22.03 -2.29 37.26
CA ALA A 37 -21.04 -2.58 36.24
C ALA A 37 -19.98 -3.55 36.80
N GLU A 38 -19.35 -4.32 35.90
CA GLU A 38 -18.35 -5.37 36.17
C GLU A 38 -18.90 -6.77 36.54
N ARG A 39 -19.09 -7.66 35.54
CA ARG A 39 -18.39 -8.98 35.49
C ARG A 39 -18.63 -9.83 34.22
N MET A 40 -17.50 -10.16 33.60
CA MET A 40 -17.08 -11.32 32.79
C MET A 40 -18.15 -12.30 32.26
N GLN A 41 -18.21 -12.42 30.94
CA GLN A 41 -18.94 -13.47 30.24
C GLN A 41 -18.16 -14.79 30.28
N VAL A 42 -18.76 -15.82 30.86
CA VAL A 42 -18.28 -17.22 30.80
C VAL A 42 -19.07 -17.93 29.70
N TYR A 43 -18.38 -18.48 28.70
CA TYR A 43 -19.02 -19.30 27.67
C TYR A 43 -18.77 -20.78 27.96
N PHE A 44 -19.81 -21.59 27.89
CA PHE A 44 -19.74 -23.04 27.98
C PHE A 44 -20.06 -23.63 26.60
N LYS A 45 -19.27 -24.59 26.13
CA LYS A 45 -19.57 -25.38 24.94
C LYS A 45 -20.04 -26.76 25.41
N GLU A 46 -21.33 -27.03 25.26
CA GLU A 46 -21.90 -28.35 25.50
C GLU A 46 -21.60 -29.22 24.26
N GLN A 47 -21.04 -30.41 24.46
CA GLN A 47 -20.79 -31.36 23.39
C GLN A 47 -21.66 -32.59 23.67
N ASP A 48 -22.82 -32.67 23.02
CA ASP A 48 -23.74 -33.81 23.16
C ASP A 48 -23.12 -35.08 22.56
N ILE A 49 -22.98 -36.12 23.38
CA ILE A 49 -22.69 -37.48 22.92
C ILE A 49 -24.03 -38.22 22.77
N PRO A 50 -24.43 -38.67 21.55
CA PRO A 50 -25.71 -39.34 21.35
C PRO A 50 -25.84 -40.66 22.14
N GLN A 51 -26.98 -40.84 22.80
CA GLN A 51 -27.28 -41.87 23.81
C GLN A 51 -27.25 -43.36 23.36
N ASN A 52 -26.91 -43.66 22.10
CA ASN A 52 -27.04 -45.02 21.54
C ASN A 52 -25.73 -45.81 21.39
N GLU A 53 -24.59 -45.30 21.88
CA GLU A 53 -23.31 -46.02 21.90
C GLU A 53 -22.76 -46.25 23.33
N VAL A 54 -23.63 -46.45 24.32
CA VAL A 54 -23.19 -46.76 25.70
C VAL A 54 -23.93 -48.00 26.24
N ASN A 55 -23.78 -49.14 25.55
CA ASN A 55 -24.08 -50.44 26.16
C ASN A 55 -22.79 -50.98 26.80
N GLY A 56 -22.75 -50.95 28.14
CA GLY A 56 -21.73 -51.65 28.94
C GLY A 56 -20.77 -50.80 29.78
N CYS A 57 -21.06 -49.51 29.99
CA CYS A 57 -20.28 -48.65 30.88
C CYS A 57 -21.17 -48.00 31.94
N ASP A 58 -20.95 -48.29 33.23
CA ASP A 58 -21.60 -47.65 34.40
C ASP A 58 -21.10 -46.20 34.66
N PHE A 59 -20.60 -45.54 33.62
CA PHE A 59 -20.08 -44.18 33.66
C PHE A 59 -20.74 -43.38 32.53
N VAL A 60 -21.55 -42.40 32.90
CA VAL A 60 -21.92 -41.30 32.00
C VAL A 60 -20.68 -40.40 31.92
N PRO A 61 -20.12 -40.12 30.73
CA PRO A 61 -19.02 -39.19 30.61
C PRO A 61 -19.47 -37.83 31.15
N THR A 62 -18.81 -37.40 32.23
CA THR A 62 -18.99 -36.07 32.79
C THR A 62 -18.64 -35.07 31.71
N ASN A 63 -19.62 -34.28 31.26
CA ASN A 63 -19.39 -33.16 30.35
C ASN A 63 -18.30 -32.28 30.96
N PHE A 64 -17.09 -32.34 30.38
CA PHE A 64 -16.01 -31.47 30.81
C PHE A 64 -16.39 -30.03 30.46
N LEU A 65 -16.78 -29.26 31.47
CA LEU A 65 -16.71 -27.81 31.37
C LEU A 65 -15.23 -27.43 31.45
N SER A 66 -14.53 -27.42 30.32
CA SER A 66 -13.23 -26.75 30.28
C SER A 66 -13.47 -25.25 30.43
N SER A 67 -13.19 -24.70 31.61
CA SER A 67 -12.99 -23.27 31.76
C SER A 67 -11.63 -22.94 31.16
N PHE A 68 -11.60 -22.28 30.01
CA PHE A 68 -10.37 -21.66 29.50
C PHE A 68 -10.45 -20.15 29.69
N PHE A 69 -9.38 -19.57 30.22
CA PHE A 69 -9.21 -18.13 30.31
C PHE A 69 -8.71 -17.62 28.97
N ILE A 70 -9.43 -16.67 28.36
CA ILE A 70 -8.85 -15.87 27.30
C ILE A 70 -8.08 -14.76 28.00
N GLN A 71 -6.76 -14.91 28.13
CA GLN A 71 -5.90 -13.79 28.46
C GLN A 71 -5.80 -12.93 27.20
N THR A 72 -6.73 -11.98 27.07
CA THR A 72 -6.88 -11.15 25.87
C THR A 72 -5.66 -10.25 25.65
N HIS A 73 -4.89 -9.90 26.68
CA HIS A 73 -3.70 -9.05 26.56
C HIS A 73 -2.41 -9.81 26.87
N LYS A 74 -1.42 -9.75 25.97
CA LYS A 74 -0.06 -10.29 26.15
C LYS A 74 0.98 -9.27 25.73
N ALA A 75 2.12 -9.24 26.42
CA ALA A 75 3.23 -8.35 26.07
C ALA A 75 4.55 -9.10 26.27
N GLU A 76 5.51 -8.88 25.37
CA GLU A 76 6.84 -9.48 25.37
C GLU A 76 7.88 -8.43 24.94
N VAL A 77 9.00 -8.33 25.64
CA VAL A 77 10.11 -7.42 25.29
C VAL A 77 11.28 -8.25 24.80
N LYS A 78 11.67 -8.06 23.55
CA LYS A 78 12.90 -8.61 22.98
C LYS A 78 14.04 -7.62 23.17
N MET A 79 15.07 -8.05 23.88
CA MET A 79 16.29 -7.28 24.15
C MET A 79 17.25 -7.31 22.94
N PRO A 80 18.23 -6.38 22.84
CA PRO A 80 19.21 -6.33 21.76
C PRO A 80 19.98 -7.63 21.54
N SER A 81 20.24 -8.39 22.61
CA SER A 81 20.87 -9.72 22.53
C SER A 81 20.00 -10.79 21.87
N GLY A 82 18.73 -10.50 21.60
CA GLY A 82 17.73 -11.44 21.09
C GLY A 82 16.98 -12.22 22.17
N LYS A 83 17.36 -12.08 23.45
CA LYS A 83 16.60 -12.66 24.58
C LYS A 83 15.26 -11.95 24.76
N VAL A 84 14.26 -12.68 25.25
CA VAL A 84 12.90 -12.15 25.47
C VAL A 84 12.58 -12.14 26.97
N ASP A 85 12.04 -11.03 27.46
CA ASP A 85 11.53 -10.85 28.81
C ASP A 85 10.03 -10.51 28.80
N LYS A 86 9.36 -10.67 29.95
CA LYS A 86 7.92 -10.41 30.07
C LYS A 86 7.67 -9.16 30.92
N PRO A 87 7.14 -8.07 30.32
CA PRO A 87 6.80 -6.88 31.07
C PRO A 87 5.49 -7.09 31.85
N LEU A 88 5.28 -6.27 32.89
CA LEU A 88 4.06 -6.28 33.68
C LEU A 88 2.96 -5.52 32.94
N ILE A 89 1.79 -6.12 32.81
CA ILE A 89 0.62 -5.55 32.14
C ILE A 89 -0.41 -5.17 33.21
N GLU A 90 -0.88 -3.92 33.19
CA GLU A 90 -1.87 -3.38 34.10
C GLU A 90 -3.01 -2.76 33.29
N ASP A 91 -4.23 -3.29 33.44
CA ASP A 91 -5.43 -2.79 32.72
C ASP A 91 -6.00 -1.58 33.46
N ASN A 92 -6.06 -0.43 32.78
CA ASN A 92 -6.47 0.84 33.38
C ASN A 92 -8.00 1.00 33.47
N ARG A 93 -8.78 0.06 32.90
CA ARG A 93 -10.26 0.04 32.92
C ARG A 93 -10.97 1.25 32.27
N ASP A 94 -10.26 2.01 31.45
CA ASP A 94 -10.76 3.13 30.64
C ASP A 94 -10.71 2.82 29.12
N GLY A 95 -10.40 1.56 28.78
CA GLY A 95 -10.13 1.11 27.41
C GLY A 95 -8.64 1.07 27.05
N THR A 96 -7.74 1.48 27.96
CA THR A 96 -6.29 1.44 27.77
C THR A 96 -5.59 0.46 28.73
N VAL A 97 -4.38 0.04 28.36
CA VAL A 97 -3.56 -0.90 29.14
C VAL A 97 -2.15 -0.32 29.32
N SER A 98 -1.69 -0.24 30.56
CA SER A 98 -0.35 0.20 30.95
C SER A 98 0.63 -0.97 30.96
N ILE A 99 1.85 -0.75 30.43
CA ILE A 99 2.92 -1.76 30.42
C ILE A 99 4.14 -1.20 31.15
N LYS A 100 4.63 -1.94 32.15
CA LYS A 100 5.82 -1.58 32.95
C LYS A 100 6.94 -2.58 32.71
N TYR A 101 8.13 -2.08 32.42
CA TYR A 101 9.33 -2.89 32.16
C TYR A 101 10.58 -2.19 32.69
N ASP A 102 11.39 -2.91 33.46
CA ASP A 102 12.72 -2.47 33.89
C ASP A 102 13.79 -3.10 32.99
N PRO A 103 14.44 -2.31 32.11
CA PRO A 103 15.42 -2.83 31.17
C PRO A 103 16.70 -3.36 31.83
N LYS A 104 17.25 -4.44 31.25
CA LYS A 104 18.46 -5.11 31.76
C LYS A 104 19.67 -5.01 30.82
N GLU A 105 19.46 -4.61 29.58
CA GLU A 105 20.51 -4.49 28.55
C GLU A 105 20.51 -3.07 27.97
N GLU A 106 21.66 -2.63 27.46
CA GLU A 106 21.77 -1.37 26.71
C GLU A 106 21.51 -1.63 25.23
N GLY A 107 20.75 -0.75 24.57
CA GLY A 107 20.41 -0.87 23.14
C GLY A 107 18.91 -0.83 22.83
N VAL A 108 18.56 -1.11 21.57
CA VAL A 108 17.17 -1.10 21.08
C VAL A 108 16.41 -2.36 21.51
N HIS A 109 15.34 -2.16 22.28
CA HIS A 109 14.40 -3.18 22.70
C HIS A 109 13.15 -3.13 21.84
N GLU A 110 12.50 -4.27 21.66
CA GLU A 110 11.27 -4.42 20.88
C GLU A 110 10.16 -5.01 21.75
N LEU A 111 9.16 -4.20 22.09
CA LEU A 111 7.97 -4.56 22.88
C LEU A 111 6.83 -4.98 21.95
N ALA A 112 6.59 -6.28 21.87
CA ALA A 112 5.43 -6.85 21.20
C ALA A 112 4.24 -6.91 22.16
N VAL A 113 3.25 -6.04 21.94
CA VAL A 113 1.95 -6.05 22.63
C VAL A 113 0.90 -6.69 21.73
N LYS A 114 0.13 -7.63 22.28
CA LYS A 114 -0.87 -8.39 21.56
C LYS A 114 -2.22 -8.36 22.27
N TYR A 115 -3.28 -8.15 21.50
CA TYR A 115 -4.67 -8.29 21.92
C TYR A 115 -5.32 -9.47 21.16
N ASN A 116 -5.92 -10.42 21.87
CA ASN A 116 -6.45 -11.68 21.33
C ASN A 116 -5.47 -12.49 20.47
N GLY A 117 -4.17 -12.35 20.73
CA GLY A 117 -3.10 -13.02 19.97
C GLY A 117 -2.59 -12.27 18.76
N GLU A 118 -3.24 -11.17 18.35
CA GLU A 118 -2.81 -10.29 17.27
C GLU A 118 -2.11 -9.05 17.81
N HIS A 119 -1.18 -8.48 17.03
CA HIS A 119 -0.50 -7.24 17.41
C HIS A 119 -1.50 -6.09 17.44
N VAL A 120 -1.51 -5.32 18.53
CA VAL A 120 -2.24 -4.05 18.57
C VAL A 120 -1.61 -3.05 17.60
N GLN A 121 -2.35 -2.05 17.18
CA GLN A 121 -1.87 -1.06 16.22
C GLN A 121 -0.55 -0.39 16.69
N GLY A 122 0.49 -0.48 15.87
CA GLY A 122 1.83 0.04 16.18
C GLY A 122 2.75 -0.95 16.93
N SER A 123 2.25 -2.11 17.33
CA SER A 123 3.07 -3.19 17.88
C SER A 123 3.73 -4.01 16.75
N PRO A 124 5.01 -4.39 16.86
CA PRO A 124 5.86 -4.20 18.05
C PRO A 124 6.44 -2.78 18.15
N TYR A 125 6.40 -2.21 19.36
CA TYR A 125 6.97 -0.91 19.68
C TYR A 125 8.49 -1.04 19.91
N ARG A 126 9.29 -0.07 19.49
CA ARG A 126 10.75 -0.07 19.73
C ARG A 126 11.16 1.09 20.62
N PHE A 127 12.00 0.81 21.62
CA PHE A 127 12.55 1.83 22.53
C PHE A 127 14.02 1.57 22.83
N HIS A 128 14.81 2.63 23.03
CA HIS A 128 16.24 2.53 23.31
C HIS A 128 16.52 2.70 24.81
N VAL A 129 17.47 1.92 25.33
CA VAL A 129 17.88 1.93 26.73
C VAL A 129 19.38 2.26 26.78
N ASP A 130 19.74 3.35 27.44
CA ASP A 130 21.13 3.83 27.61
C ASP A 130 21.62 3.62 29.05
N SER A 131 22.95 3.56 29.24
CA SER A 131 23.61 3.53 30.56
C SER A 131 23.47 4.85 31.33
N ILE A 132 23.18 4.77 32.63
CA ILE A 132 23.01 5.93 33.52
C ILE A 132 24.36 6.62 33.85
N SER A 133 25.51 6.02 33.56
CA SER A 133 26.83 6.54 33.98
C SER A 133 27.73 7.05 32.85
N SER A 134 27.18 7.72 31.82
CA SER A 134 28.00 8.17 30.68
C SER A 134 28.58 9.58 30.78
N GLY A 135 28.19 10.40 31.77
CA GLY A 135 28.69 11.79 31.91
C GLY A 135 28.22 12.76 30.82
N TYR A 136 27.30 12.34 29.94
CA TYR A 136 26.66 13.16 28.92
C TYR A 136 25.21 13.48 29.31
N VAL A 137 24.70 14.63 28.84
CA VAL A 137 23.29 14.99 29.00
C VAL A 137 22.43 14.08 28.13
N THR A 138 21.46 13.40 28.73
CA THR A 138 20.54 12.46 28.06
C THR A 138 19.09 12.88 28.26
N ALA A 139 18.20 12.48 27.36
CA ALA A 139 16.75 12.71 27.49
C ALA A 139 15.97 11.42 27.23
N TYR A 140 14.96 11.15 28.05
CA TYR A 140 14.14 9.93 27.99
C TYR A 140 12.70 10.20 28.45
N GLY A 141 11.74 9.47 27.90
CA GLY A 141 10.32 9.56 28.27
C GLY A 141 9.38 9.50 27.06
N PRO A 142 8.10 9.15 27.28
CA PRO A 142 7.14 8.89 26.19
C PRO A 142 6.98 10.09 25.25
N GLY A 143 6.99 11.31 25.79
CA GLY A 143 6.88 12.54 25.02
C GLY A 143 8.01 12.78 24.01
N LEU A 144 9.10 12.01 24.00
CA LEU A 144 10.12 12.07 22.94
C LEU A 144 9.80 11.22 21.72
N THR A 145 8.77 10.35 21.81
CA THR A 145 8.51 9.30 20.81
C THR A 145 7.05 9.23 20.38
N HIS A 146 6.10 9.48 21.27
CA HIS A 146 4.68 9.46 20.96
C HIS A 146 3.85 10.29 21.95
N GLY A 147 2.64 10.62 21.54
CA GLY A 147 1.65 11.31 22.37
C GLY A 147 0.32 11.45 21.65
N VAL A 148 -0.64 12.13 22.27
CA VAL A 148 -1.98 12.31 21.73
C VAL A 148 -2.26 13.81 21.57
N SER A 149 -2.84 14.19 20.43
CA SER A 149 -3.14 15.60 20.15
C SER A 149 -4.13 16.13 21.20
N GLY A 150 -3.75 17.19 21.91
CA GLY A 150 -4.50 17.76 23.02
C GLY A 150 -4.07 17.26 24.41
N GLU A 151 -3.14 16.32 24.51
CA GLU A 151 -2.64 15.81 25.79
C GLU A 151 -1.18 16.22 26.07
N PRO A 152 -0.80 16.53 27.33
CA PRO A 152 0.57 16.91 27.67
C PRO A 152 1.55 15.75 27.46
N CYS A 153 2.52 15.95 26.58
CA CYS A 153 3.62 15.02 26.33
C CYS A 153 4.77 15.31 27.29
N VAL A 154 5.17 14.31 28.09
CA VAL A 154 6.17 14.48 29.15
C VAL A 154 7.42 13.65 28.85
N PHE A 155 8.59 14.24 29.07
CA PHE A 155 9.88 13.55 29.09
C PHE A 155 10.84 14.18 30.09
N THR A 156 11.95 13.52 30.41
CA THR A 156 12.95 13.96 31.39
C THR A 156 14.32 14.08 30.75
N ILE A 157 15.07 15.12 31.11
CA ILE A 157 16.46 15.36 30.71
C ILE A 157 17.34 15.16 31.95
N SER A 158 18.33 14.27 31.90
CA SER A 158 19.31 14.08 32.96
C SER A 158 20.60 14.83 32.63
N THR A 159 21.02 15.74 33.52
CA THR A 159 22.29 16.47 33.43
C THR A 159 23.31 16.01 34.49
N LYS A 160 23.02 14.91 35.20
CA LYS A 160 23.88 14.34 36.24
C LYS A 160 25.28 14.05 35.70
N GLY A 161 26.28 14.78 36.19
CA GLY A 161 27.68 14.62 35.80
C GLY A 161 28.12 15.42 34.57
N ALA A 162 27.24 16.20 33.94
CA ALA A 162 27.61 17.09 32.85
C ALA A 162 28.27 18.38 33.39
N GLY A 163 29.33 18.87 32.74
CA GLY A 163 29.98 20.15 33.08
C GLY A 163 29.05 21.35 32.88
N ALA A 164 29.41 22.54 33.39
CA ALA A 164 28.56 23.72 33.29
C ALA A 164 28.26 24.10 31.82
N GLY A 165 26.97 24.19 31.45
CA GLY A 165 26.52 24.53 30.10
C GLY A 165 25.02 24.85 30.06
N GLY A 166 24.59 25.70 29.12
CA GLY A 166 23.19 26.10 28.98
C GLY A 166 22.35 25.03 28.28
N LEU A 167 21.17 24.72 28.82
CA LEU A 167 20.19 23.80 28.23
C LEU A 167 19.18 24.60 27.39
N SER A 168 19.01 24.28 26.11
CA SER A 168 17.99 24.89 25.25
C SER A 168 17.09 23.84 24.60
N LEU A 169 15.81 24.17 24.48
CA LEU A 169 14.76 23.26 24.01
C LEU A 169 13.89 23.92 22.95
N ALA A 170 13.57 23.20 21.89
CA ALA A 170 12.59 23.60 20.88
C ALA A 170 11.71 22.41 20.50
N VAL A 171 10.41 22.64 20.38
CA VAL A 171 9.45 21.64 19.89
C VAL A 171 8.79 22.25 18.66
N GLU A 172 9.01 21.63 17.51
CA GLU A 172 8.56 22.08 16.19
C GLU A 172 7.65 21.00 15.60
N GLY A 173 6.42 21.33 15.22
CA GLY A 173 5.50 20.34 14.69
C GLY A 173 4.25 20.97 14.06
N PRO A 174 3.26 20.14 13.67
CA PRO A 174 2.01 20.54 13.03
C PRO A 174 1.22 21.62 13.77
N SER A 175 1.45 21.75 15.08
CA SER A 175 1.03 22.93 15.82
C SER A 175 2.16 23.49 16.68
N LYS A 176 2.01 24.76 17.05
CA LYS A 176 2.89 25.38 18.03
C LYS A 176 2.58 24.77 19.40
N ALA A 177 3.53 24.01 19.94
CA ALA A 177 3.41 23.41 21.26
C ALA A 177 3.98 24.34 22.34
N ASP A 178 3.19 24.58 23.39
CA ASP A 178 3.69 25.27 24.58
C ASP A 178 4.61 24.33 25.35
N ILE A 179 5.81 24.80 25.68
CA ILE A 179 6.86 24.03 26.35
C ILE A 179 7.01 24.55 27.78
N SER A 180 6.92 23.65 28.74
CA SER A 180 7.23 23.90 30.15
C SER A 180 8.31 22.96 30.63
N TYR A 181 9.12 23.40 31.59
CA TYR A 181 10.15 22.57 32.19
C TYR A 181 10.20 22.78 33.71
N HIS A 182 10.53 21.74 34.43
CA HIS A 182 10.65 21.70 35.88
C HIS A 182 11.99 21.08 36.27
N ASP A 183 12.84 21.85 36.95
CA ASP A 183 14.05 21.31 37.56
C ASP A 183 13.68 20.53 38.83
N ASN A 184 14.00 19.23 38.82
CA ASN A 184 13.70 18.31 39.90
C ASN A 184 14.69 18.45 41.08
N LYS A 185 15.71 19.32 40.96
CA LYS A 185 16.77 19.58 41.97
C LYS A 185 17.59 18.37 42.39
N ASP A 186 17.51 17.29 41.64
CA ASP A 186 18.30 16.08 41.82
C ASP A 186 19.36 15.92 40.71
N GLY A 187 19.43 16.86 39.76
CA GLY A 187 20.25 16.77 38.54
C GLY A 187 19.47 16.33 37.30
N THR A 188 18.14 16.30 37.35
CA THR A 188 17.26 16.06 36.21
C THR A 188 16.23 17.18 36.02
N VAL A 189 15.75 17.36 34.79
CA VAL A 189 14.75 18.36 34.40
C VAL A 189 13.60 17.66 33.68
N THR A 190 12.39 17.75 34.22
CA THR A 190 11.17 17.25 33.58
C THR A 190 10.66 18.28 32.57
N VAL A 191 10.42 17.88 31.33
CA VAL A 191 9.93 18.74 30.24
C VAL A 191 8.57 18.25 29.78
N THR A 192 7.62 19.16 29.67
CA THR A 192 6.27 18.88 29.18
C THR A 192 5.94 19.82 28.04
N TYR A 193 5.46 19.28 26.92
CA TYR A 193 4.92 20.09 25.83
C TYR A 193 3.52 19.62 25.42
N LEU A 194 2.67 20.55 24.98
CA LEU A 194 1.28 20.26 24.62
C LEU A 194 1.07 20.38 23.11
N PRO A 195 1.09 19.28 22.35
CA PRO A 195 0.75 19.27 20.92
C PRO A 195 -0.76 19.42 20.73
N THR A 196 -1.20 20.28 19.80
CA THR A 196 -2.64 20.57 19.57
C THR A 196 -3.15 20.13 18.19
N ALA A 197 -2.26 19.67 17.32
CA ALA A 197 -2.61 18.99 16.08
C ALA A 197 -1.90 17.63 15.99
N PRO A 198 -2.50 16.60 15.38
CA PRO A 198 -1.81 15.34 15.14
C PRO A 198 -0.75 15.48 14.05
N GLY A 199 0.24 14.60 14.09
CA GLY A 199 1.39 14.56 13.21
C GLY A 199 2.69 14.51 14.01
N GLU A 200 3.82 14.65 13.33
CA GLU A 200 5.13 14.41 13.95
C GLU A 200 5.72 15.70 14.53
N TYR A 201 6.06 15.69 15.82
CA TYR A 201 6.68 16.82 16.52
C TYR A 201 8.16 16.54 16.75
N LYS A 202 8.99 17.44 16.24
CA LYS A 202 10.45 17.43 16.36
C LYS A 202 10.89 18.16 17.62
N ILE A 203 11.52 17.44 18.54
CA ILE A 203 11.97 17.93 19.85
C ILE A 203 13.48 18.06 19.83
N SER A 204 13.96 19.29 19.72
CA SER A 204 15.38 19.64 19.78
C SER A 204 15.77 19.96 21.22
N VAL A 205 16.79 19.28 21.73
CA VAL A 205 17.37 19.44 23.07
C VAL A 205 18.86 19.65 22.87
N ARG A 206 19.37 20.80 23.33
CA ARG A 206 20.77 21.19 23.21
C ARG A 206 21.35 21.49 24.58
N PHE A 207 22.63 21.16 24.74
CA PHE A 207 23.41 21.47 25.92
C PHE A 207 24.74 22.09 25.50
N GLY A 208 25.04 23.31 25.99
CA GLY A 208 26.24 24.06 25.58
C GLY A 208 26.29 24.34 24.07
N ASP A 209 25.15 24.76 23.50
CA ASP A 209 24.94 25.06 22.08
C ASP A 209 25.12 23.88 21.11
N LYS A 210 25.21 22.64 21.61
CA LYS A 210 25.28 21.41 20.80
C LYS A 210 24.09 20.49 21.10
N ASN A 211 23.55 19.83 20.09
CA ASN A 211 22.46 18.84 20.28
C ASN A 211 22.95 17.70 21.17
N ILE A 212 22.12 17.27 22.12
CA ILE A 212 22.39 16.05 22.89
C ILE A 212 22.21 14.82 21.98
N LYS A 213 22.80 13.68 22.37
CA LYS A 213 22.69 12.43 21.61
C LYS A 213 21.21 12.03 21.47
N GLY A 214 20.77 11.76 20.23
CA GLY A 214 19.38 11.46 19.90
C GLY A 214 18.51 12.68 19.55
N SER A 215 19.01 13.90 19.74
CA SER A 215 18.30 15.11 19.35
C SER A 215 18.65 15.58 17.92
N PRO A 216 17.66 15.97 17.09
CA PRO A 216 16.24 16.09 17.41
C PRO A 216 15.53 14.72 17.54
N PHE A 217 14.68 14.61 18.56
CA PHE A 217 13.77 13.48 18.76
C PHE A 217 12.49 13.72 17.97
N PHE A 218 11.81 12.66 17.54
CA PHE A 218 10.57 12.76 16.77
C PHE A 218 9.46 12.05 17.54
N SER A 219 8.49 12.83 18.01
CA SER A 219 7.32 12.32 18.73
C SER A 219 6.12 12.28 17.80
N LYS A 220 5.59 11.07 17.59
CA LYS A 220 4.41 10.86 16.75
C LYS A 220 3.14 11.12 17.55
N ILE A 221 2.49 12.24 17.26
CA ILE A 221 1.24 12.62 17.92
C ILE A 221 0.07 12.08 17.11
N THR A 222 -0.67 11.14 17.68
CA THR A 222 -1.81 10.51 17.00
C THR A 222 -3.06 11.38 17.11
N GLY A 223 -3.90 11.31 16.08
CA GLY A 223 -5.14 12.09 15.95
C GLY A 223 -6.36 11.45 16.59
N GLU A 224 -6.19 10.37 17.35
CA GLU A 224 -7.29 9.72 18.09
C GLU A 224 -7.53 10.34 19.47
N GLY A 225 -7.01 11.54 19.71
CA GLY A 225 -7.66 12.49 20.62
C GLY A 225 -8.91 13.01 19.93
N ARG A 226 -10.09 12.85 20.54
CA ARG A 226 -11.39 13.23 19.98
C ARG A 226 -11.44 14.70 19.53
N LYS A 227 -11.08 15.02 18.28
CA LYS A 227 -11.61 16.14 17.47
C LYS A 227 -11.01 16.13 16.04
N ARG A 228 -11.89 15.94 15.04
CA ARG A 228 -11.64 16.18 13.60
C ARG A 228 -11.64 17.68 13.29
N ASN A 229 -11.14 18.10 12.13
CA ASN A 229 -11.25 19.47 11.58
C ASN A 229 -12.70 19.99 11.71
N GLN A 230 -12.98 20.72 12.78
CA GLN A 230 -14.28 21.27 13.14
C GLN A 230 -14.09 22.77 13.39
N ILE A 231 -14.87 23.60 12.69
CA ILE A 231 -14.99 25.02 13.05
C ILE A 231 -15.89 25.06 14.28
N SER A 232 -15.35 25.39 15.45
CA SER A 232 -16.14 25.48 16.68
C SER A 232 -16.98 26.74 16.62
N VAL A 233 -18.32 26.62 16.65
CA VAL A 233 -19.23 27.78 16.59
C VAL A 233 -20.23 27.77 17.75
N GLY A 234 -20.36 28.95 18.40
CA GLY A 234 -21.14 29.21 19.62
C GLY A 234 -20.28 29.69 20.81
N SER A 235 -20.84 30.50 21.72
CA SER A 235 -20.14 31.05 22.90
C SER A 235 -19.90 29.99 23.99
N CYS A 236 -18.69 29.47 24.13
CA CYS A 236 -18.34 28.50 25.18
C CYS A 236 -18.92 28.81 26.59
N SER A 237 -19.30 27.78 27.36
CA SER A 237 -19.66 27.96 28.78
C SER A 237 -18.40 28.35 29.58
N GLU A 238 -18.29 29.63 29.92
CA GLU A 238 -17.13 30.21 30.59
C GLU A 238 -17.26 30.09 32.12
N VAL A 239 -16.30 29.44 32.76
CA VAL A 239 -16.18 29.44 34.23
C VAL A 239 -14.95 30.24 34.64
N THR A 240 -15.17 31.24 35.50
CA THR A 240 -14.13 32.17 35.95
C THR A 240 -13.39 31.58 37.16
N LEU A 241 -12.06 31.48 37.08
CA LEU A 241 -11.23 31.08 38.21
C LEU A 241 -11.01 32.28 39.17
N PRO A 242 -11.31 32.16 40.49
CA PRO A 242 -11.02 33.23 41.45
C PRO A 242 -9.54 33.22 41.86
N GLY A 243 -8.88 34.38 41.70
CA GLY A 243 -7.49 34.61 42.11
C GLY A 243 -6.69 35.36 41.04
N ALA A 244 -5.70 36.16 41.46
CA ALA A 244 -4.80 36.87 40.54
C ALA A 244 -3.77 35.89 39.95
N ILE A 245 -3.95 35.47 38.70
CA ILE A 245 -3.06 34.56 37.98
C ILE A 245 -2.29 35.36 36.90
N THR A 246 -0.96 35.25 36.88
CA THR A 246 -0.10 36.00 35.94
C THR A 246 0.01 35.33 34.56
N ASP A 247 0.46 36.05 33.52
CA ASP A 247 0.64 35.48 32.17
C ASP A 247 1.65 34.31 32.12
N ALA A 248 2.62 34.30 33.04
CA ALA A 248 3.56 33.20 33.18
C ALA A 248 2.91 31.96 33.82
N ASP A 249 1.93 32.15 34.71
CA ASP A 249 1.19 31.05 35.33
C ASP A 249 0.24 30.37 34.33
N LEU A 250 -0.35 31.13 33.39
CA LEU A 250 -1.30 30.64 32.39
C LEU A 250 -0.71 29.53 31.48
N ARG A 251 0.59 29.62 31.17
CA ARG A 251 1.33 28.64 30.37
C ARG A 251 1.69 27.35 31.13
N SER A 252 1.43 27.30 32.44
CA SER A 252 1.77 26.17 33.32
C SER A 252 0.56 25.37 33.82
N LEU A 253 -0.63 25.74 33.37
CA LEU A 253 -1.91 25.15 33.75
C LEU A 253 -2.42 24.21 32.66
N ASN A 254 -2.78 22.99 33.05
CA ASN A 254 -3.48 22.04 32.18
C ASN A 254 -4.93 21.92 32.65
N ALA A 255 -5.88 22.06 31.73
CA ALA A 255 -7.31 21.92 32.01
C ALA A 255 -7.90 20.72 31.26
N SER A 256 -8.70 19.92 31.96
CA SER A 256 -9.52 18.84 31.39
C SER A 256 -10.94 18.93 31.92
N ILE A 257 -11.90 18.44 31.14
CA ILE A 257 -13.30 18.28 31.55
C ILE A 257 -13.67 16.82 31.47
N GLN A 258 -14.31 16.32 32.52
CA GLN A 258 -14.92 15.01 32.54
C GLN A 258 -16.43 15.16 32.37
N ALA A 259 -17.00 14.50 31.36
CA ALA A 259 -18.44 14.42 31.13
C ALA A 259 -19.11 13.49 32.15
N PRO A 260 -20.45 13.56 32.32
CA PRO A 260 -21.20 12.63 33.17
C PRO A 260 -20.96 11.15 32.84
N SER A 261 -20.70 10.82 31.57
CA SER A 261 -20.32 9.47 31.12
C SER A 261 -18.94 8.99 31.60
N GLY A 262 -18.16 9.84 32.27
CA GLY A 262 -16.80 9.55 32.71
C GLY A 262 -15.72 9.85 31.67
N LEU A 263 -16.12 10.26 30.46
CA LEU A 263 -15.21 10.66 29.39
C LEU A 263 -14.46 11.95 29.75
N GLU A 264 -13.13 11.89 29.77
CA GLU A 264 -12.26 13.05 29.99
C GLU A 264 -11.77 13.62 28.65
N GLU A 265 -11.97 14.92 28.42
CA GLU A 265 -11.50 15.66 27.24
C GLU A 265 -10.65 16.88 27.67
N PRO A 266 -9.55 17.20 26.96
CA PRO A 266 -8.77 18.39 27.25
C PRO A 266 -9.56 19.67 26.95
N CYS A 267 -9.37 20.70 27.78
CA CYS A 267 -10.06 21.99 27.68
C CYS A 267 -9.08 23.15 27.48
N PHE A 268 -9.55 24.19 26.79
CA PHE A 268 -8.73 25.37 26.50
C PHE A 268 -8.91 26.42 27.61
N LEU A 269 -7.79 26.98 28.09
CA LEU A 269 -7.80 28.11 29.00
C LEU A 269 -7.68 29.42 28.20
N LYS A 270 -8.62 30.36 28.42
CA LYS A 270 -8.66 31.65 27.73
C LYS A 270 -8.63 32.80 28.73
N ARG A 271 -7.87 33.85 28.44
CA ARG A 271 -7.86 35.08 29.27
C ARG A 271 -9.05 35.96 28.90
N MET A 272 -9.83 36.35 29.90
CA MET A 272 -11.03 37.16 29.75
C MET A 272 -10.71 38.66 29.74
N PRO A 273 -11.55 39.51 29.11
CA PRO A 273 -11.38 40.98 29.15
C PRO A 273 -11.35 41.58 30.56
N SER A 274 -11.94 40.89 31.54
CA SER A 274 -11.92 41.23 32.96
C SER A 274 -10.59 40.92 33.67
N GLY A 275 -9.61 40.32 32.98
CA GLY A 275 -8.30 39.93 33.51
C GLY A 275 -8.26 38.54 34.16
N ASN A 276 -9.41 37.91 34.40
CA ASN A 276 -9.51 36.54 34.93
C ASN A 276 -9.33 35.48 33.82
N ILE A 277 -9.08 34.23 34.21
CA ILE A 277 -8.95 33.09 33.28
C ILE A 277 -10.27 32.31 33.23
N GLY A 278 -10.77 32.05 32.03
CA GLY A 278 -11.92 31.20 31.73
C GLY A 278 -11.50 29.84 31.14
N VAL A 279 -12.29 28.81 31.41
CA VAL A 279 -12.19 27.50 30.72
C VAL A 279 -13.21 27.47 29.58
N SER A 280 -12.79 27.06 28.39
CA SER A 280 -13.62 26.93 27.20
C SER A 280 -13.69 25.47 26.75
N PHE A 281 -14.91 24.96 26.60
CA PHE A 281 -15.19 23.60 26.11
C PHE A 281 -16.51 23.56 25.32
N THR A 282 -16.70 22.49 24.56
CA THR A 282 -17.92 22.24 23.76
C THR A 282 -18.67 21.06 24.40
N PRO A 283 -19.72 21.29 25.21
CA PRO A 283 -20.47 20.21 25.84
C PRO A 283 -21.14 19.30 24.82
N ARG A 284 -21.04 17.99 25.05
CA ARG A 284 -21.65 16.93 24.22
C ARG A 284 -22.75 16.17 24.94
N GLU A 285 -22.82 16.30 26.26
CA GLU A 285 -23.76 15.60 27.13
C GLU A 285 -24.44 16.60 28.07
N VAL A 286 -25.63 16.27 28.55
CA VAL A 286 -26.34 17.05 29.57
C VAL A 286 -25.97 16.50 30.94
N GLY A 287 -25.66 17.37 31.90
CA GLY A 287 -25.39 16.96 33.28
C GLY A 287 -24.17 17.62 33.90
N GLU A 288 -23.78 17.12 35.06
CA GLU A 288 -22.65 17.64 35.85
C GLU A 288 -21.32 17.21 35.22
N HIS A 289 -20.59 18.18 34.69
CA HIS A 289 -19.24 18.00 34.19
C HIS A 289 -18.23 18.42 35.24
N GLN A 290 -17.14 17.68 35.38
CA GLN A 290 -16.08 18.00 36.33
C GLN A 290 -14.87 18.58 35.61
N VAL A 291 -14.56 19.85 35.89
CA VAL A 291 -13.42 20.55 35.29
C VAL A 291 -12.23 20.52 36.24
N SER A 292 -11.14 19.95 35.77
CA SER A 292 -9.87 19.82 36.47
C SER A 292 -8.85 20.78 35.88
N VAL A 293 -8.37 21.73 36.66
CA VAL A 293 -7.28 22.64 36.32
C VAL A 293 -6.11 22.34 37.24
N LYS A 294 -5.02 21.84 36.65
CA LYS A 294 -3.84 21.37 37.38
C LYS A 294 -2.63 22.23 37.00
N ARG A 295 -1.89 22.70 38.00
CA ARG A 295 -0.56 23.31 37.83
C ARG A 295 0.48 22.25 38.18
N MET A 296 1.33 21.87 37.23
CA MET A 296 2.38 20.85 37.45
C MET A 296 1.83 19.55 38.08
N GLY A 297 0.66 19.10 37.62
CA GLY A 297 -0.01 17.89 38.11
C GLY A 297 -0.82 18.04 39.40
N LYS A 298 -0.75 19.17 40.13
CA LYS A 298 -1.56 19.42 41.32
C LYS A 298 -2.73 20.34 41.02
N HIS A 299 -3.92 20.03 41.54
CA HIS A 299 -5.08 20.90 41.41
C HIS A 299 -4.78 22.29 41.99
N ILE A 300 -5.15 23.32 41.24
CA ILE A 300 -5.14 24.68 41.76
C ILE A 300 -6.27 24.87 42.78
N GLN A 301 -6.22 25.98 43.52
CA GLN A 301 -7.28 26.31 44.46
C GLN A 301 -8.65 26.32 43.76
N ASN A 302 -9.64 25.64 44.36
CA ASN A 302 -10.99 25.42 43.82
C ASN A 302 -11.08 24.46 42.62
N SER A 303 -10.01 23.75 42.27
CA SER A 303 -10.07 22.62 41.34
C SER A 303 -10.02 21.27 42.09
N PRO A 304 -10.70 20.23 41.62
CA PRO A 304 -11.69 20.23 40.54
C PRO A 304 -12.98 20.96 40.93
N PHE A 305 -13.64 21.60 39.97
CA PHE A 305 -14.95 22.22 40.17
C PHE A 305 -15.98 21.64 39.20
N LYS A 306 -17.25 21.75 39.57
CA LYS A 306 -18.37 21.15 38.84
C LYS A 306 -19.10 22.21 38.01
N VAL A 307 -19.43 21.87 36.78
CA VAL A 307 -20.14 22.69 35.81
C VAL A 307 -21.37 21.93 35.35
N ASN A 308 -22.56 22.42 35.67
CA ASN A 308 -23.79 21.81 35.19
C ASN A 308 -24.11 22.33 33.80
N VAL A 309 -24.01 21.44 32.81
CA VAL A 309 -24.40 21.71 31.43
C VAL A 309 -25.88 21.43 31.27
N CYS A 310 -26.62 22.45 30.86
CA CYS A 310 -28.05 22.31 30.58
C CYS A 310 -28.28 21.77 29.17
N GLU A 311 -29.45 21.18 28.92
CA GLU A 311 -29.87 20.69 27.59
C GLU A 311 -29.77 21.74 26.47
N ARG A 312 -29.84 23.03 26.83
CA ARG A 312 -29.75 24.15 25.87
C ARG A 312 -28.32 24.42 25.39
N GLU A 313 -27.32 23.90 26.07
CA GLU A 313 -25.90 24.15 25.81
C GLU A 313 -25.28 23.05 24.93
N VAL A 314 -25.90 21.86 24.84
CA VAL A 314 -25.46 20.78 23.96
C VAL A 314 -25.86 21.08 22.50
N GLY A 315 -24.92 20.87 21.57
CA GLY A 315 -25.13 21.09 20.15
C GLY A 315 -26.28 20.27 19.55
N ASP A 316 -27.25 20.95 18.93
CA ASP A 316 -28.40 20.37 18.23
C ASP A 316 -28.43 20.85 16.77
N ALA A 317 -28.06 19.95 15.84
CA ALA A 317 -28.03 20.23 14.40
C ALA A 317 -29.39 20.62 13.83
N LYS A 318 -30.51 20.25 14.47
CA LYS A 318 -31.87 20.61 14.02
C LYS A 318 -32.20 22.07 14.24
N LYS A 319 -31.45 22.75 15.11
CA LYS A 319 -31.64 24.18 15.41
C LYS A 319 -30.72 25.08 14.58
N VAL A 320 -29.81 24.50 13.79
CA VAL A 320 -28.99 25.24 12.82
C VAL A 320 -29.88 25.64 11.64
N LYS A 321 -29.89 26.93 11.31
CA LYS A 321 -30.61 27.45 10.16
C LYS A 321 -29.66 27.74 9.03
N VAL A 322 -29.92 27.17 7.87
CA VAL A 322 -29.13 27.40 6.67
C VAL A 322 -29.96 28.12 5.63
N SER A 323 -29.38 29.14 5.00
CA SER A 323 -30.07 29.92 3.96
C SER A 323 -29.09 30.51 2.97
N GLY A 324 -29.46 30.54 1.69
CA GLY A 324 -28.61 31.06 0.63
C GLY A 324 -28.87 30.35 -0.70
N SER A 325 -28.66 31.06 -1.80
CA SER A 325 -28.85 30.50 -3.15
C SER A 325 -27.89 29.35 -3.42
N GLY A 326 -26.66 29.39 -2.88
CA GLY A 326 -25.65 28.34 -3.03
C GLY A 326 -25.99 26.98 -2.43
N LEU A 327 -27.16 26.80 -1.79
CA LEU A 327 -27.67 25.48 -1.36
C LEU A 327 -28.77 24.93 -2.28
N LYS A 328 -29.15 25.66 -3.34
CA LYS A 328 -30.23 25.28 -4.27
C LYS A 328 -29.76 25.33 -5.72
N GLU A 329 -29.14 26.44 -6.10
CA GLU A 329 -28.63 26.67 -7.45
C GLU A 329 -27.31 27.43 -7.42
N GLY A 330 -26.48 27.22 -8.45
CA GLY A 330 -25.21 27.92 -8.57
C GLY A 330 -24.83 28.23 -10.00
N LYS A 331 -23.76 29.02 -10.14
CA LYS A 331 -23.13 29.34 -11.43
C LYS A 331 -21.67 28.91 -11.47
N THR A 332 -21.22 28.43 -12.62
CA THR A 332 -19.81 28.17 -12.88
C THR A 332 -18.99 29.46 -12.84
N HIS A 333 -17.74 29.36 -12.38
CA HIS A 333 -16.75 30.45 -12.33
C HIS A 333 -17.12 31.67 -11.46
N VAL A 334 -18.16 31.58 -10.63
CA VAL A 334 -18.60 32.64 -9.71
C VAL A 334 -18.72 32.08 -8.29
N GLU A 335 -18.50 32.93 -7.29
CA GLU A 335 -18.72 32.57 -5.88
C GLU A 335 -20.20 32.28 -5.63
N ASN A 336 -20.50 31.05 -5.21
CA ASN A 336 -21.82 30.63 -4.80
C ASN A 336 -21.88 30.64 -3.28
N THR A 337 -22.70 31.52 -2.72
CA THR A 337 -22.67 31.82 -1.29
C THR A 337 -23.90 31.28 -0.56
N PHE A 338 -23.71 30.82 0.67
CA PHE A 338 -24.79 30.57 1.61
C PHE A 338 -24.36 30.90 3.04
N SER A 339 -25.34 31.05 3.93
CA SER A 339 -25.19 31.45 5.31
C SER A 339 -25.65 30.32 6.24
N VAL A 340 -24.91 30.11 7.33
CA VAL A 340 -25.22 29.14 8.38
C VAL A 340 -25.38 29.90 9.69
N ASP A 341 -26.55 29.84 10.30
CA ASP A 341 -26.88 30.46 11.59
C ASP A 341 -26.96 29.38 12.66
N THR A 342 -26.03 29.43 13.62
CA THR A 342 -25.93 28.47 14.73
C THR A 342 -26.32 29.05 16.07
N ARG A 343 -26.88 30.27 16.12
CA ARG A 343 -27.14 31.01 17.37
C ARG A 343 -28.04 30.30 18.37
N ASN A 344 -28.97 29.48 17.88
CA ASN A 344 -29.90 28.71 18.72
C ASN A 344 -29.54 27.21 18.79
N ALA A 345 -28.43 26.82 18.18
CA ALA A 345 -28.07 25.41 18.01
C ALA A 345 -27.27 24.83 19.19
N GLY A 346 -27.01 25.59 20.25
CA GLY A 346 -26.09 25.15 21.30
C GLY A 346 -24.64 25.11 20.80
N TYR A 347 -23.76 24.43 21.52
CA TYR A 347 -22.33 24.42 21.22
C TYR A 347 -21.94 23.20 20.38
N GLY A 348 -21.30 23.41 19.23
CA GLY A 348 -20.93 22.31 18.32
C GLY A 348 -19.94 22.70 17.23
N GLY A 349 -19.27 21.69 16.67
CA GLY A 349 -18.37 21.86 15.52
C GLY A 349 -19.13 21.81 14.19
N LEU A 350 -18.82 22.73 13.27
CA LEU A 350 -19.34 22.73 11.91
C LEU A 350 -18.35 22.03 10.95
N SER A 351 -18.87 21.14 10.10
CA SER A 351 -18.13 20.40 9.06
C SER A 351 -18.80 20.57 7.70
N LEU A 352 -18.02 20.87 6.67
CA LEU A 352 -18.49 21.11 5.30
C LEU A 352 -17.66 20.33 4.27
N SER A 353 -18.31 19.63 3.34
CA SER A 353 -17.68 19.11 2.12
C SER A 353 -18.59 19.30 0.89
N ILE A 354 -17.97 19.42 -0.29
CA ILE A 354 -18.68 19.60 -1.56
C ILE A 354 -18.14 18.58 -2.56
N GLU A 355 -19.03 17.80 -3.17
CA GLU A 355 -18.72 16.76 -4.15
C GLU A 355 -19.46 17.05 -5.46
N GLY A 356 -18.81 16.93 -6.62
CA GLY A 356 -19.46 17.18 -7.90
C GLY A 356 -18.54 17.06 -9.12
N PRO A 357 -19.00 17.47 -10.32
CA PRO A 357 -18.26 17.35 -11.58
C PRO A 357 -16.88 18.01 -11.63
N SER A 358 -16.63 19.00 -10.77
CA SER A 358 -15.30 19.61 -10.57
C SER A 358 -15.00 19.77 -9.08
N LYS A 359 -13.71 19.88 -8.72
CA LYS A 359 -13.32 20.34 -7.38
C LYS A 359 -13.73 21.82 -7.24
N ALA A 360 -14.36 22.16 -6.12
CA ALA A 360 -14.74 23.54 -5.79
C ALA A 360 -13.89 24.02 -4.62
N GLU A 361 -13.27 25.19 -4.77
CA GLU A 361 -12.61 25.89 -3.66
C GLU A 361 -13.69 26.38 -2.68
N ILE A 362 -13.45 26.21 -1.37
CA ILE A 362 -14.38 26.58 -0.30
C ILE A 362 -13.74 27.66 0.56
N LEU A 363 -14.47 28.76 0.76
CA LEU A 363 -14.09 29.85 1.65
C LEU A 363 -15.13 29.97 2.76
N CYS A 364 -14.68 30.16 4.00
CA CYS A 364 -15.54 30.35 5.16
C CYS A 364 -15.14 31.63 5.89
N ASN A 365 -16.13 32.48 6.16
CA ASN A 365 -15.97 33.73 6.89
C ASN A 365 -16.94 33.77 8.07
N ASP A 366 -16.40 33.80 9.30
CA ASP A 366 -17.17 33.91 10.53
C ASP A 366 -17.47 35.38 10.83
N LYS A 367 -18.73 35.71 11.12
CA LYS A 367 -19.15 37.09 11.46
C LYS A 367 -19.10 37.39 12.95
N GLU A 368 -18.63 36.46 13.78
CA GLU A 368 -18.52 36.59 15.24
C GLU A 368 -19.87 36.80 15.97
N ASP A 369 -21.00 36.80 15.26
CA ASP A 369 -22.36 36.91 15.79
C ASP A 369 -23.08 35.54 15.87
N GLY A 370 -22.36 34.45 15.60
CA GLY A 370 -22.90 33.09 15.47
C GLY A 370 -23.45 32.74 14.08
N THR A 371 -23.20 33.59 13.08
CA THR A 371 -23.52 33.36 11.68
C THR A 371 -22.25 33.23 10.84
N LEU A 372 -22.15 32.18 10.02
CA LEU A 372 -21.06 31.97 9.08
C LEU A 372 -21.53 32.25 7.65
N ASN A 373 -20.70 32.95 6.88
CA ASN A 373 -20.83 33.04 5.44
C ASN A 373 -19.89 32.04 4.78
N ILE A 374 -20.41 31.20 3.91
CA ILE A 374 -19.67 30.19 3.18
C ILE A 374 -19.80 30.48 1.69
N SER A 375 -18.69 30.43 0.95
CA SER A 375 -18.70 30.52 -0.51
C SER A 375 -17.94 29.37 -1.15
N TYR A 376 -18.37 28.97 -2.34
CA TYR A 376 -17.65 28.00 -3.16
C TYR A 376 -17.74 28.32 -4.65
N LYS A 377 -16.68 27.98 -5.39
CA LYS A 377 -16.52 28.32 -6.81
C LYS A 377 -16.34 27.07 -7.69
N PRO A 378 -17.41 26.51 -8.27
CA PRO A 378 -17.35 25.37 -9.19
C PRO A 378 -16.93 25.79 -10.61
N THR A 379 -16.25 24.91 -11.34
CA THR A 379 -15.75 25.18 -12.72
C THR A 379 -16.46 24.38 -13.81
N GLU A 380 -17.28 23.40 -13.44
CA GLU A 380 -18.07 22.58 -14.36
C GLU A 380 -19.56 22.62 -13.97
N PRO A 381 -20.49 22.74 -14.94
CA PRO A 381 -21.92 22.69 -14.66
C PRO A 381 -22.35 21.27 -14.31
N GLY A 382 -23.42 21.13 -13.53
CA GLY A 382 -23.95 19.85 -13.11
C GLY A 382 -24.41 19.86 -11.66
N TYR A 383 -24.68 18.68 -11.12
CA TYR A 383 -25.19 18.53 -9.75
C TYR A 383 -24.05 18.37 -8.76
N TYR A 384 -24.03 19.22 -7.74
CA TYR A 384 -23.08 19.17 -6.63
C TYR A 384 -23.81 18.75 -5.36
N ILE A 385 -23.16 17.95 -4.51
CA ILE A 385 -23.64 17.50 -3.21
C ILE A 385 -22.88 18.27 -2.14
N VAL A 386 -23.58 19.11 -1.38
CA VAL A 386 -23.02 19.86 -0.25
C VAL A 386 -23.39 19.16 1.06
N ASN A 387 -22.40 18.57 1.71
CA ASN A 387 -22.55 17.95 3.03
C ASN A 387 -22.23 18.99 4.12
N LEU A 388 -23.20 19.29 4.98
CA LEU A 388 -23.07 20.23 6.07
C LEU A 388 -23.53 19.56 7.37
N LYS A 389 -22.63 19.48 8.33
CA LYS A 389 -22.87 18.85 9.64
C LYS A 389 -22.57 19.83 10.76
N PHE A 390 -23.33 19.73 11.84
CA PHE A 390 -23.12 20.44 13.10
C PHE A 390 -23.15 19.44 14.25
N ALA A 391 -22.16 19.49 15.15
CA ALA A 391 -21.98 18.50 16.21
C ALA A 391 -22.02 17.05 15.66
N ASP A 392 -21.35 16.83 14.52
CA ASP A 392 -21.27 15.56 13.79
C ASP A 392 -22.59 15.02 13.19
N HIS A 393 -23.70 15.77 13.30
CA HIS A 393 -25.00 15.42 12.72
C HIS A 393 -25.33 16.32 11.52
N HIS A 394 -26.01 15.78 10.50
CA HIS A 394 -26.46 16.60 9.37
C HIS A 394 -27.46 17.67 9.83
N VAL A 395 -27.26 18.90 9.36
CA VAL A 395 -28.23 19.98 9.55
C VAL A 395 -29.46 19.74 8.66
N GLU A 396 -30.59 20.37 8.99
CA GLU A 396 -31.82 20.18 8.24
C GLU A 396 -31.64 20.52 6.74
N GLY A 397 -31.97 19.55 5.88
CA GLY A 397 -31.81 19.65 4.42
C GLY A 397 -30.47 19.15 3.88
N SER A 398 -29.48 18.86 4.72
CA SER A 398 -28.21 18.25 4.30
C SER A 398 -28.35 16.71 4.18
N PRO A 399 -27.74 16.07 3.16
CA PRO A 399 -26.96 16.65 2.06
C PRO A 399 -27.80 17.47 1.07
N PHE A 400 -27.28 18.62 0.63
CA PHE A 400 -27.95 19.49 -0.35
C PHE A 400 -27.50 19.14 -1.76
N THR A 401 -28.46 18.89 -2.65
CA THR A 401 -28.18 18.75 -4.09
C THR A 401 -28.36 20.09 -4.79
N VAL A 402 -27.25 20.67 -5.24
CA VAL A 402 -27.21 22.00 -5.86
C VAL A 402 -27.03 21.88 -7.36
N LYS A 403 -27.95 22.46 -8.13
CA LYS A 403 -27.83 22.51 -9.59
C LYS A 403 -26.97 23.70 -10.00
N VAL A 404 -25.76 23.45 -10.47
CA VAL A 404 -24.86 24.48 -10.98
C VAL A 404 -25.03 24.60 -12.50
N THR A 405 -25.24 25.81 -12.98
CA THR A 405 -25.51 26.15 -14.39
C THR A 405 -24.46 27.12 -14.92
N GLY A 406 -24.37 27.31 -16.24
CA GLY A 406 -23.40 28.18 -16.88
C GLY A 406 -22.52 27.42 -17.86
N GLU A 407 -21.59 28.15 -18.49
CA GLU A 407 -20.60 27.55 -19.36
C GLU A 407 -19.59 26.79 -18.49
N GLY A 408 -19.33 25.53 -18.84
CA GLY A 408 -18.15 24.86 -18.29
C GLY A 408 -16.89 25.54 -18.80
N SER A 409 -15.76 25.13 -18.24
CA SER A 409 -14.47 25.43 -18.87
C SER A 409 -14.56 24.91 -20.30
N ASN A 410 -14.60 25.79 -21.32
CA ASN A 410 -14.76 25.38 -22.73
C ASN A 410 -13.56 24.53 -23.13
N ARG A 411 -13.60 23.22 -22.85
CA ARG A 411 -12.51 22.30 -23.13
C ARG A 411 -12.32 22.27 -24.64
N GLN A 412 -11.25 22.88 -25.08
CA GLN A 412 -10.84 22.85 -26.46
C GLN A 412 -10.25 21.47 -26.72
N ARG A 413 -10.77 20.80 -27.75
CA ARG A 413 -10.28 19.48 -28.15
C ARG A 413 -9.69 19.58 -29.54
N GLU A 414 -8.41 19.26 -29.64
CA GLU A 414 -7.74 19.03 -30.91
C GLU A 414 -7.52 17.54 -31.08
N LYS A 415 -7.72 17.03 -32.30
CA LYS A 415 -7.59 15.61 -32.62
C LYS A 415 -6.92 15.44 -33.98
N ILE A 416 -5.88 14.63 -34.01
CA ILE A 416 -5.32 14.10 -35.25
C ILE A 416 -5.56 12.59 -35.32
N GLN A 417 -5.70 12.07 -36.52
CA GLN A 417 -5.81 10.64 -36.78
C GLN A 417 -4.94 10.29 -37.99
N ARG A 418 -4.18 9.21 -37.89
CA ARG A 418 -3.23 8.76 -38.92
C ARG A 418 -3.39 7.26 -39.13
N GLN A 419 -3.50 6.86 -40.39
CA GLN A 419 -3.48 5.45 -40.76
C GLN A 419 -2.03 4.96 -40.79
N ARG A 420 -1.78 3.79 -40.21
CA ARG A 420 -0.48 3.14 -40.17
C ARG A 420 -0.52 1.79 -40.86
N ASP A 421 0.53 1.55 -41.64
CA ASP A 421 0.81 0.24 -42.20
C ASP A 421 1.47 -0.65 -41.14
N ALA A 422 1.24 -1.97 -41.24
CA ALA A 422 1.93 -2.92 -40.40
C ALA A 422 3.43 -2.92 -40.74
N VAL A 423 4.28 -2.90 -39.71
CA VAL A 423 5.72 -3.06 -39.93
C VAL A 423 5.98 -4.50 -40.38
N PRO A 424 6.86 -4.73 -41.39
CA PRO A 424 7.17 -6.09 -41.84
C PRO A 424 7.62 -7.00 -40.70
N VAL A 425 7.17 -8.25 -40.78
CA VAL A 425 7.57 -9.31 -39.85
C VAL A 425 9.08 -9.48 -39.88
N THR A 426 9.70 -9.53 -38.71
CA THR A 426 11.14 -9.75 -38.59
C THR A 426 11.48 -11.23 -38.71
N GLU A 427 12.51 -11.56 -39.48
CA GLU A 427 13.09 -12.90 -39.57
C GLU A 427 14.31 -13.04 -38.66
N VAL A 428 14.60 -14.28 -38.23
CA VAL A 428 15.81 -14.61 -37.46
C VAL A 428 17.06 -14.19 -38.24
N GLY A 429 18.01 -13.56 -37.55
CA GLY A 429 19.24 -13.05 -38.15
C GLY A 429 19.12 -11.69 -38.84
N SER A 430 17.92 -11.09 -38.89
CA SER A 430 17.74 -9.72 -39.41
C SER A 430 18.29 -8.68 -38.42
N GLN A 431 18.88 -7.59 -38.92
CA GLN A 431 19.25 -6.46 -38.07
C GLN A 431 17.98 -5.71 -37.64
N CYS A 432 17.72 -5.71 -36.34
CA CYS A 432 16.57 -5.04 -35.73
C CYS A 432 16.94 -3.64 -35.26
N LYS A 433 15.92 -2.77 -35.23
CA LYS A 433 16.05 -1.40 -34.75
C LYS A 433 14.81 -1.01 -33.94
N LEU A 434 15.02 -0.48 -32.74
CA LEU A 434 14.00 0.19 -31.93
C LEU A 434 14.44 1.65 -31.75
N THR A 435 13.60 2.63 -32.11
CA THR A 435 13.93 4.04 -31.93
C THR A 435 13.05 4.73 -30.90
N PHE A 436 13.63 5.72 -30.22
CA PHE A 436 12.96 6.56 -29.24
C PHE A 436 13.63 7.92 -29.13
N LYS A 437 12.85 8.96 -28.83
CA LYS A 437 13.35 10.32 -28.61
C LYS A 437 13.32 10.68 -27.14
N MET A 438 14.45 11.13 -26.62
CA MET A 438 14.65 11.66 -25.27
C MET A 438 15.60 12.86 -25.38
N PRO A 439 15.05 14.07 -25.57
CA PRO A 439 15.86 15.29 -25.66
C PRO A 439 16.57 15.58 -24.32
N GLY A 440 17.78 16.15 -24.39
CA GLY A 440 18.50 16.64 -23.21
C GLY A 440 19.20 15.58 -22.35
N ILE A 441 19.24 14.32 -22.79
CA ILE A 441 20.09 13.28 -22.20
C ILE A 441 21.26 12.94 -23.13
N THR A 442 22.26 12.22 -22.63
CA THR A 442 23.40 11.75 -23.42
C THR A 442 23.39 10.22 -23.54
N SER A 443 24.01 9.68 -24.58
CA SER A 443 24.11 8.23 -24.79
C SER A 443 24.91 7.49 -23.71
N PHE A 444 25.81 8.16 -22.98
CA PHE A 444 26.61 7.56 -21.92
C PHE A 444 25.79 7.11 -20.70
N ASP A 445 24.64 7.74 -20.47
CA ASP A 445 23.73 7.39 -19.38
C ASP A 445 22.72 6.29 -19.78
N LEU A 446 22.78 5.82 -21.04
CA LEU A 446 21.87 4.81 -21.58
C LEU A 446 22.51 3.42 -21.63
N SER A 447 21.73 2.40 -21.32
CA SER A 447 22.10 1.00 -21.53
C SER A 447 20.93 0.21 -22.12
N ALA A 448 21.24 -0.78 -22.96
CA ALA A 448 20.24 -1.67 -23.53
C ALA A 448 20.70 -3.13 -23.53
N CYS A 449 19.77 -4.03 -23.26
CA CYS A 449 19.97 -5.47 -23.43
C CYS A 449 18.71 -6.10 -24.02
N VAL A 450 18.89 -7.25 -24.65
CA VAL A 450 17.83 -8.02 -25.30
C VAL A 450 17.81 -9.43 -24.71
N THR A 451 16.69 -9.81 -24.14
CA THR A 451 16.44 -11.16 -23.63
C THR A 451 15.62 -11.94 -24.66
N SER A 452 16.13 -13.09 -25.09
CA SER A 452 15.49 -13.96 -26.06
C SER A 452 14.37 -14.80 -25.42
N PRO A 453 13.46 -15.42 -26.20
CA PRO A 453 12.44 -16.36 -25.72
C PRO A 453 12.95 -17.49 -24.82
N SER A 454 14.20 -17.93 -25.02
CA SER A 454 14.89 -18.93 -24.18
C SER A 454 15.55 -18.35 -22.92
N ASN A 455 15.25 -17.09 -22.58
CA ASN A 455 15.80 -16.34 -21.45
C ASN A 455 17.31 -16.11 -21.50
N VAL A 456 17.89 -16.04 -22.72
CA VAL A 456 19.28 -15.62 -22.91
C VAL A 456 19.31 -14.12 -23.10
N THR A 457 20.03 -13.41 -22.21
CA THR A 457 20.21 -11.95 -22.31
C THR A 457 21.54 -11.60 -22.94
N GLU A 458 21.50 -10.73 -23.94
CA GLU A 458 22.69 -10.18 -24.62
C GLU A 458 22.63 -8.65 -24.61
N ASP A 459 23.79 -7.99 -24.56
CA ASP A 459 23.86 -6.54 -24.67
C ASP A 459 23.44 -6.07 -26.07
N ALA A 460 22.76 -4.92 -26.13
CA ALA A 460 22.35 -4.29 -27.38
C ALA A 460 23.04 -2.94 -27.55
N GLU A 461 23.37 -2.62 -28.79
CA GLU A 461 24.08 -1.38 -29.13
C GLU A 461 23.09 -0.21 -29.17
N ILE A 462 23.40 0.89 -28.49
CA ILE A 462 22.64 2.14 -28.56
C ILE A 462 23.46 3.18 -29.30
N GLN A 463 22.84 3.81 -30.29
CA GLN A 463 23.43 4.90 -31.06
C GLN A 463 22.50 6.12 -31.07
N GLU A 464 23.06 7.31 -30.88
CA GLU A 464 22.36 8.57 -31.16
C GLU A 464 22.40 8.83 -32.68
N VAL A 465 21.22 8.97 -33.29
CA VAL A 465 21.05 9.10 -34.75
C VAL A 465 20.81 10.56 -35.16
N GLU A 466 20.02 11.27 -34.38
CA GLU A 466 19.75 12.71 -34.47
C GLU A 466 19.71 13.27 -33.04
N ASP A 467 19.77 14.59 -32.85
CA ASP A 467 19.75 15.22 -31.53
C ASP A 467 18.59 14.71 -30.65
N GLY A 468 18.95 13.99 -29.58
CA GLY A 468 18.00 13.36 -28.66
C GLY A 468 17.21 12.17 -29.24
N LEU A 469 17.51 11.69 -30.45
CA LEU A 469 16.91 10.50 -31.08
C LEU A 469 17.89 9.33 -31.02
N TYR A 470 17.50 8.27 -30.32
CA TYR A 470 18.31 7.10 -30.10
C TYR A 470 17.77 5.88 -30.83
N ALA A 471 18.67 5.00 -31.27
CA ALA A 471 18.36 3.72 -31.89
C ALA A 471 19.06 2.58 -31.15
N VAL A 472 18.30 1.55 -30.79
CA VAL A 472 18.81 0.29 -30.22
C VAL A 472 18.90 -0.73 -31.34
N HIS A 473 20.07 -1.32 -31.51
CA HIS A 473 20.38 -2.33 -32.51
C HIS A 473 20.66 -3.70 -31.88
N PHE A 474 20.06 -4.74 -32.46
CA PHE A 474 20.29 -6.12 -32.06
C PHE A 474 19.93 -7.08 -33.21
N VAL A 475 20.40 -8.34 -33.10
CA VAL A 475 20.14 -9.40 -34.08
C VAL A 475 19.55 -10.62 -33.37
N PRO A 476 18.27 -10.96 -33.56
CA PRO A 476 17.65 -12.08 -32.89
C PRO A 476 18.13 -13.41 -33.48
N LYS A 477 18.38 -14.38 -32.60
CA LYS A 477 18.91 -15.71 -32.95
C LYS A 477 17.86 -16.81 -32.99
N GLU A 478 16.65 -16.52 -32.52
CA GLU A 478 15.55 -17.49 -32.47
C GLU A 478 14.20 -16.83 -32.78
N LEU A 479 13.19 -17.66 -33.05
CA LEU A 479 11.82 -17.21 -33.28
C LEU A 479 11.10 -16.99 -31.95
N GLY A 480 10.31 -15.92 -31.86
CA GLY A 480 9.45 -15.65 -30.71
C GLY A 480 9.58 -14.23 -30.18
N VAL A 481 9.02 -14.05 -28.98
CA VAL A 481 8.94 -12.77 -28.30
C VAL A 481 10.26 -12.47 -27.57
N HIS A 482 10.98 -11.44 -28.01
CA HIS A 482 12.16 -10.93 -27.33
C HIS A 482 11.76 -9.76 -26.43
N THR A 483 12.53 -9.55 -25.37
CA THR A 483 12.36 -8.43 -24.43
C THR A 483 13.53 -7.48 -24.58
N VAL A 484 13.27 -6.26 -25.07
CA VAL A 484 14.28 -5.20 -25.20
C VAL A 484 14.19 -4.28 -23.99
N SER A 485 15.18 -4.34 -23.11
CA SER A 485 15.28 -3.47 -21.93
C SER A 485 16.16 -2.27 -22.27
N VAL A 486 15.66 -1.06 -22.05
CA VAL A 486 16.39 0.20 -22.27
C VAL A 486 16.30 0.99 -20.99
N ARG A 487 17.45 1.39 -20.45
CA ARG A 487 17.56 2.04 -19.15
C ARG A 487 18.34 3.34 -19.28
N TYR A 488 17.88 4.37 -18.58
CA TYR A 488 18.58 5.64 -18.34
C TYR A 488 18.98 5.68 -16.87
N LYS A 489 20.28 5.81 -16.59
CA LYS A 489 20.85 5.75 -15.22
C LYS A 489 20.34 4.54 -14.44
N GLU A 490 20.41 3.35 -15.06
CA GLU A 490 19.93 2.05 -14.53
C GLU A 490 18.41 1.93 -14.30
N MET A 491 17.62 2.95 -14.62
CA MET A 491 16.16 2.90 -14.53
C MET A 491 15.57 2.73 -15.92
N HIS A 492 14.61 1.83 -16.07
CA HIS A 492 13.92 1.69 -17.35
C HIS A 492 13.24 2.99 -17.79
N ILE A 493 13.38 3.29 -19.07
CA ILE A 493 12.66 4.41 -19.69
C ILE A 493 11.17 4.08 -19.85
N PRO A 494 10.27 5.09 -19.93
CA PRO A 494 8.86 4.86 -20.20
C PRO A 494 8.63 3.93 -21.41
N GLY A 495 7.81 2.89 -21.22
CA GLY A 495 7.52 1.85 -22.23
C GLY A 495 8.45 0.63 -22.18
N SER A 496 9.65 0.76 -21.61
CA SER A 496 10.54 -0.36 -21.33
C SER A 496 10.04 -1.17 -20.11
N PRO A 497 10.25 -2.49 -20.04
CA PRO A 497 10.77 -3.37 -21.09
C PRO A 497 9.85 -3.45 -22.32
N PHE A 498 10.42 -3.41 -23.52
CA PHE A 498 9.68 -3.48 -24.78
C PHE A 498 9.56 -4.92 -25.26
N GLN A 499 8.37 -5.28 -25.74
CA GLN A 499 8.16 -6.54 -26.44
C GLN A 499 8.59 -6.36 -27.90
N PHE A 500 9.36 -7.32 -28.43
CA PHE A 500 9.76 -7.35 -29.83
C PHE A 500 9.58 -8.74 -30.41
N THR A 501 8.54 -8.93 -31.23
CA THR A 501 8.23 -10.25 -31.79
C THR A 501 9.03 -10.51 -33.08
N VAL A 502 9.71 -11.66 -33.11
CA VAL A 502 10.44 -12.19 -34.27
C VAL A 502 9.68 -13.38 -34.82
N GLY A 503 9.27 -13.31 -36.08
CA GLY A 503 8.29 -14.21 -36.67
C GLY A 503 6.85 -13.68 -36.58
N PRO A 504 5.84 -14.52 -36.90
CA PRO A 504 4.46 -14.08 -37.03
C PRO A 504 3.88 -13.55 -35.72
N LEU A 505 3.18 -12.42 -35.79
CA LEU A 505 2.42 -11.86 -34.67
C LEU A 505 1.22 -12.78 -34.36
N LYS A 506 1.08 -13.15 -33.09
CA LYS A 506 -0.05 -13.98 -32.59
C LYS A 506 -1.22 -13.15 -32.08
N ASP A 507 -0.96 -11.91 -31.71
CA ASP A 507 -1.90 -10.95 -31.15
C ASP A 507 -1.62 -9.56 -31.74
N PHE A 508 -2.63 -8.70 -31.75
CA PHE A 508 -2.56 -7.35 -32.31
C PHE A 508 -3.71 -6.50 -31.74
N GLY A 509 -3.52 -5.19 -31.63
CA GLY A 509 -4.56 -4.27 -31.15
C GLY A 509 -4.03 -3.14 -30.27
N ALA A 510 -4.97 -2.33 -29.77
CA ALA A 510 -4.67 -1.13 -28.99
C ALA A 510 -3.91 -1.42 -27.69
N HIS A 511 -4.14 -2.59 -27.09
CA HIS A 511 -3.51 -3.02 -25.84
C HIS A 511 -2.00 -3.28 -25.98
N LEU A 512 -1.49 -3.49 -27.20
CA LEU A 512 -0.07 -3.67 -27.49
C LEU A 512 0.63 -2.36 -27.91
N VAL A 513 -0.11 -1.25 -27.98
CA VAL A 513 0.48 0.07 -28.19
C VAL A 513 1.04 0.58 -26.87
N LYS A 514 2.31 0.96 -26.87
CA LYS A 514 2.96 1.62 -25.74
C LYS A 514 3.14 3.10 -26.04
N ALA A 515 3.02 3.96 -25.04
CA ALA A 515 3.37 5.37 -25.15
C ALA A 515 4.15 5.83 -23.92
N GLY A 516 5.07 6.77 -24.11
CA GLY A 516 5.93 7.23 -23.03
C GLY A 516 6.77 8.44 -23.41
N GLY A 517 6.94 9.35 -22.46
CA GLY A 517 7.69 10.60 -22.62
C GLY A 517 7.17 11.68 -21.69
N SER A 518 7.94 12.73 -21.50
CA SER A 518 7.61 13.81 -20.54
C SER A 518 6.28 14.49 -20.85
N GLY A 519 5.90 14.60 -22.13
CA GLY A 519 4.62 15.17 -22.55
C GLY A 519 3.38 14.38 -22.15
N LEU A 520 3.52 13.15 -21.64
CA LEU A 520 2.40 12.38 -21.05
C LEU A 520 2.34 12.50 -19.52
N GLU A 521 3.27 13.25 -18.93
CA GLU A 521 3.38 13.44 -17.47
C GLU A 521 3.16 14.90 -17.07
N ARG A 522 3.75 15.84 -17.83
CA ARG A 522 3.69 17.30 -17.58
C ARG A 522 3.96 18.11 -18.84
N GLY A 523 3.78 19.42 -18.76
CA GLY A 523 4.26 20.35 -19.77
C GLY A 523 4.26 21.80 -19.29
N GLU A 524 4.70 22.70 -20.16
CA GLU A 524 4.72 24.14 -19.90
C GLU A 524 4.04 24.87 -21.06
N VAL A 525 3.31 25.94 -20.75
CA VAL A 525 2.69 26.79 -21.78
C VAL A 525 3.74 27.26 -22.76
N GLY A 526 3.44 27.12 -24.05
CA GLY A 526 4.33 27.57 -25.11
C GLY A 526 5.51 26.64 -25.41
N ILE A 527 5.76 25.60 -24.60
CA ILE A 527 6.84 24.64 -24.84
C ILE A 527 6.28 23.35 -25.47
N PRO A 528 6.92 22.82 -26.54
CA PRO A 528 6.57 21.53 -27.12
C PRO A 528 6.66 20.39 -26.09
N CYS A 529 5.54 19.70 -25.87
CA CYS A 529 5.41 18.56 -24.98
C CYS A 529 5.55 17.26 -25.79
N GLU A 530 6.74 16.64 -25.72
CA GLU A 530 7.09 15.49 -26.56
C GLU A 530 6.85 14.13 -25.88
N PHE A 531 6.41 13.15 -26.66
CA PHE A 531 6.35 11.76 -26.25
C PHE A 531 6.44 10.79 -27.43
N ASN A 532 6.82 9.55 -27.13
CA ASN A 532 6.93 8.47 -28.09
C ASN A 532 5.69 7.59 -28.06
N VAL A 533 5.33 7.02 -29.22
CA VAL A 533 4.31 5.97 -29.33
C VAL A 533 4.89 4.81 -30.12
N TRP A 534 4.86 3.60 -29.56
CA TRP A 534 5.30 2.37 -30.22
C TRP A 534 4.08 1.50 -30.54
N THR A 535 3.84 1.26 -31.83
CA THR A 535 2.71 0.44 -32.31
C THR A 535 3.15 -0.79 -33.09
N ARG A 536 4.45 -1.13 -33.10
CA ARG A 536 4.98 -2.27 -33.88
C ARG A 536 4.17 -3.55 -33.62
N GLU A 537 3.96 -3.89 -32.35
CA GLU A 537 3.26 -5.09 -31.92
C GLU A 537 1.72 -5.00 -32.11
N ALA A 538 1.18 -3.80 -32.34
CA ALA A 538 -0.24 -3.59 -32.53
C ALA A 538 -0.72 -3.89 -33.97
N GLY A 539 0.20 -4.12 -34.90
CA GLY A 539 -0.09 -4.31 -36.33
C GLY A 539 -0.48 -3.01 -37.05
N GLY A 540 -1.08 -3.15 -38.23
CA GLY A 540 -1.60 -2.01 -39.00
C GLY A 540 -2.92 -1.50 -38.43
N GLY A 541 -3.14 -0.18 -38.48
CA GLY A 541 -4.34 0.42 -37.90
C GLY A 541 -4.30 1.95 -37.83
N SER A 542 -5.35 2.52 -37.27
CA SER A 542 -5.51 3.97 -37.14
C SER A 542 -5.11 4.44 -35.75
N LEU A 543 -4.06 5.26 -35.65
CA LEU A 543 -3.66 5.93 -34.41
C LEU A 543 -4.30 7.32 -34.35
N ALA A 544 -5.10 7.56 -33.31
CA ALA A 544 -5.71 8.84 -33.04
C ALA A 544 -5.18 9.43 -31.73
N ILE A 545 -4.75 10.69 -31.80
CA ILE A 545 -4.26 11.47 -30.67
C ILE A 545 -5.24 12.62 -30.48
N SER A 546 -5.76 12.80 -29.27
CA SER A 546 -6.55 13.98 -28.93
C SER A 546 -6.03 14.65 -27.67
N VAL A 547 -5.85 15.96 -27.71
CA VAL A 547 -5.48 16.78 -26.56
C VAL A 547 -6.68 17.66 -26.22
N GLU A 548 -7.20 17.50 -25.02
CA GLU A 548 -8.38 18.21 -24.51
C GLU A 548 -8.00 19.01 -23.27
N GLY A 549 -8.25 20.31 -23.24
CA GLY A 549 -7.95 21.13 -22.07
C GLY A 549 -8.32 22.61 -22.24
N PRO A 550 -7.76 23.50 -21.39
CA PRO A 550 -8.05 24.94 -21.39
C PRO A 550 -7.89 25.64 -22.76
N SER A 551 -6.87 25.26 -23.54
CA SER A 551 -6.63 25.83 -24.88
C SER A 551 -6.50 24.75 -25.96
N LYS A 552 -6.64 25.18 -27.23
CA LYS A 552 -6.37 24.30 -28.38
C LYS A 552 -4.90 23.92 -28.41
N ALA A 553 -4.62 22.65 -28.65
CA ALA A 553 -3.25 22.15 -28.81
C ALA A 553 -2.85 22.15 -30.29
N ASP A 554 -1.68 22.70 -30.59
CA ASP A 554 -1.00 22.43 -31.86
C ASP A 554 -0.31 21.06 -31.74
N ILE A 555 -0.62 20.11 -32.61
CA ILE A 555 -0.14 18.72 -32.51
C ILE A 555 0.72 18.39 -33.73
N GLU A 556 1.99 18.12 -33.48
CA GLU A 556 2.95 17.61 -34.45
C GLU A 556 3.11 16.09 -34.33
N PHE A 557 3.23 15.43 -35.47
CA PHE A 557 3.34 13.97 -35.54
C PHE A 557 4.35 13.57 -36.63
N LYS A 558 5.34 12.76 -36.28
CA LYS A 558 6.33 12.19 -37.19
C LYS A 558 6.34 10.66 -37.07
N ASP A 559 5.93 9.97 -38.13
CA ASP A 559 6.08 8.51 -38.22
C ASP A 559 7.52 8.15 -38.64
N ARG A 560 8.19 7.33 -37.83
CA ARG A 560 9.57 6.89 -38.09
C ARG A 560 9.64 5.64 -38.98
N LYS A 561 8.48 5.07 -39.35
CA LYS A 561 8.32 3.89 -40.23
C LYS A 561 8.95 2.59 -39.72
N ASP A 562 9.38 2.55 -38.46
CA ASP A 562 9.89 1.34 -37.79
C ASP A 562 8.91 0.79 -36.75
N GLY A 563 7.70 1.36 -36.69
CA GLY A 563 6.67 1.07 -35.70
C GLY A 563 6.65 2.06 -34.55
N SER A 564 7.63 2.96 -34.43
CA SER A 564 7.60 4.07 -33.48
C SER A 564 7.12 5.38 -34.13
N CYS A 565 6.61 6.29 -33.32
CA CYS A 565 6.21 7.65 -33.69
C CYS A 565 6.76 8.65 -32.68
N ASP A 566 7.09 9.84 -33.18
CA ASP A 566 7.29 11.04 -32.39
C ASP A 566 6.00 11.86 -32.39
N VAL A 567 5.54 12.25 -31.20
CA VAL A 567 4.40 13.15 -31.04
C VAL A 567 4.84 14.32 -30.18
N SER A 568 4.49 15.52 -30.61
CA SER A 568 4.69 16.73 -29.84
C SER A 568 3.41 17.55 -29.84
N TYR A 569 3.08 18.18 -28.73
CA TYR A 569 1.98 19.14 -28.70
C TYR A 569 2.34 20.41 -27.94
N LYS A 570 1.78 21.53 -28.35
CA LYS A 570 2.00 22.83 -27.72
C LYS A 570 0.67 23.50 -27.43
N VAL A 571 0.52 24.06 -26.24
CA VAL A 571 -0.70 24.71 -25.76
C VAL A 571 -0.39 26.11 -25.25
N THR A 572 -1.40 26.99 -25.24
CA THR A 572 -1.24 28.41 -24.92
C THR A 572 -1.77 28.81 -23.55
N GLU A 573 -2.51 27.93 -22.87
CA GLU A 573 -3.03 28.20 -21.53
C GLU A 573 -2.63 27.11 -20.52
N PRO A 574 -2.33 27.49 -19.27
CA PRO A 574 -2.02 26.54 -18.22
C PRO A 574 -3.27 25.80 -17.74
N GLY A 575 -3.06 24.66 -17.08
CA GLY A 575 -4.12 23.89 -16.45
C GLY A 575 -4.01 22.40 -16.72
N GLU A 576 -5.04 21.65 -16.35
CA GLU A 576 -5.10 20.20 -16.59
C GLU A 576 -5.56 19.90 -18.02
N TYR A 577 -4.76 19.12 -18.74
CA TYR A 577 -5.05 18.60 -20.06
C TYR A 577 -5.23 17.07 -20.01
N ARG A 578 -6.05 16.56 -20.92
CA ARG A 578 -6.33 15.14 -21.10
C ARG A 578 -5.85 14.70 -22.47
N ILE A 579 -4.81 13.87 -22.51
CA ILE A 579 -4.22 13.34 -23.73
C ILE A 579 -4.80 11.95 -23.97
N GLY A 580 -5.73 11.86 -24.92
CA GLY A 580 -6.32 10.61 -25.37
C GLY A 580 -5.53 10.00 -26.52
N LEU A 581 -4.98 8.82 -26.29
CA LEU A 581 -4.38 7.98 -27.32
C LEU A 581 -5.32 6.80 -27.61
N LYS A 582 -5.68 6.64 -28.88
CA LYS A 582 -6.54 5.55 -29.34
C LYS A 582 -5.93 4.85 -30.55
N PHE A 583 -6.04 3.54 -30.59
CA PHE A 583 -5.69 2.73 -31.76
C PHE A 583 -6.94 1.95 -32.18
N ASN A 584 -7.34 2.09 -33.45
CA ASN A 584 -8.62 1.55 -33.97
C ASN A 584 -9.81 1.90 -33.06
N ASP A 585 -9.92 3.19 -32.71
CA ASP A 585 -10.97 3.80 -31.86
C ASP A 585 -11.04 3.32 -30.39
N ARG A 586 -10.16 2.41 -29.97
CA ARG A 586 -10.02 1.97 -28.57
C ARG A 586 -8.86 2.68 -27.89
N HIS A 587 -9.03 3.05 -26.62
CA HIS A 587 -7.92 3.61 -25.85
C HIS A 587 -6.79 2.59 -25.71
N ILE A 588 -5.56 3.07 -25.79
CA ILE A 588 -4.38 2.29 -25.44
C ILE A 588 -4.29 2.19 -23.89
N PRO A 589 -3.45 1.32 -23.33
CA PRO A 589 -3.24 1.25 -21.88
C PRO A 589 -2.80 2.60 -21.30
N ASP A 590 -3.26 2.92 -20.09
CA ASP A 590 -3.06 4.19 -19.38
C ASP A 590 -3.70 5.44 -20.03
N SER A 591 -4.11 5.36 -21.29
CA SER A 591 -4.86 6.44 -21.92
C SER A 591 -6.29 6.47 -21.38
N PRO A 592 -6.86 7.66 -21.13
CA PRO A 592 -6.26 8.98 -21.36
C PRO A 592 -5.37 9.47 -20.21
N TYR A 593 -4.24 10.05 -20.59
CA TYR A 593 -3.27 10.63 -19.66
C TYR A 593 -3.75 12.00 -19.18
N LYS A 594 -3.66 12.24 -17.88
CA LYS A 594 -3.90 13.56 -17.28
C LYS A 594 -2.56 14.25 -17.10
N VAL A 595 -2.43 15.42 -17.71
CA VAL A 595 -1.18 16.15 -17.77
C VAL A 595 -1.44 17.57 -17.30
N TYR A 596 -0.70 18.01 -16.28
CA TYR A 596 -0.74 19.40 -15.87
C TYR A 596 0.25 20.22 -16.70
N ILE A 597 -0.24 21.28 -17.33
CA ILE A 597 0.57 22.26 -18.05
C ILE A 597 0.75 23.49 -17.14
N SER A 598 1.99 23.79 -16.79
CA SER A 598 2.32 24.95 -15.98
C SER A 598 2.26 26.26 -16.78
N PRO A 599 1.94 27.40 -16.15
CA PRO A 599 1.95 28.71 -16.79
C PRO A 599 3.33 29.08 -17.35
N GLU A 600 3.32 29.93 -18.38
CA GLU A 600 4.52 30.55 -18.96
C GLU A 600 5.29 31.24 -17.84
N VAL A 601 6.55 30.86 -17.70
CA VAL A 601 7.22 31.01 -16.42
C VAL A 601 7.69 32.44 -16.24
N GLY A 602 7.41 33.00 -15.06
CA GLY A 602 8.25 34.05 -14.49
C GLY A 602 9.68 33.53 -14.31
N ASP A 603 10.08 33.22 -13.09
CA ASP A 603 11.50 32.97 -12.81
C ASP A 603 11.90 31.48 -12.62
N ALA A 604 10.96 30.52 -12.61
CA ALA A 604 11.24 29.09 -12.33
C ALA A 604 12.17 28.40 -13.35
N HIS A 605 12.14 28.81 -14.62
CA HIS A 605 13.01 28.26 -15.68
C HIS A 605 14.48 28.63 -15.48
N LYS A 606 14.76 29.66 -14.67
CA LYS A 606 16.13 30.05 -14.30
C LYS A 606 16.71 29.10 -13.27
N MET A 607 15.89 28.34 -12.55
CA MET A 607 16.35 27.46 -11.50
C MET A 607 17.11 26.26 -12.06
N GLU A 608 18.22 25.92 -11.44
CA GLU A 608 19.13 24.87 -11.88
C GLU A 608 19.41 23.90 -10.74
N VAL A 609 19.35 22.60 -11.01
CA VAL A 609 19.71 21.57 -10.03
C VAL A 609 21.17 21.16 -10.19
N GLN A 610 21.89 21.13 -9.07
CA GLN A 610 23.29 20.73 -9.00
C GLN A 610 23.48 19.64 -7.94
N GLN A 611 24.48 18.79 -8.13
CA GLN A 611 24.80 17.70 -7.19
C GLN A 611 23.59 16.79 -6.89
N PHE A 612 22.77 16.50 -7.91
CA PHE A 612 21.71 15.51 -7.77
C PHE A 612 22.34 14.15 -7.41
N PRO A 613 21.87 13.43 -6.37
CA PRO A 613 22.53 12.19 -5.96
C PRO A 613 22.55 11.17 -7.10
N GLU A 614 23.72 10.59 -7.33
CA GLU A 614 23.94 9.53 -8.31
C GLU A 614 24.36 8.24 -7.59
N GLY A 615 23.86 7.08 -8.05
CA GLY A 615 24.14 5.77 -7.46
C GLY A 615 23.07 5.24 -6.48
N ALA A 616 23.40 4.16 -5.77
CA ALA A 616 22.48 3.44 -4.89
C ALA A 616 22.26 4.18 -3.56
N ILE A 617 21.27 5.06 -3.51
CA ILE A 617 20.79 5.68 -2.27
C ILE A 617 20.16 4.60 -1.41
N GLN A 618 20.45 4.57 -0.11
CA GLN A 618 19.84 3.57 0.78
C GLN A 618 18.51 4.10 1.33
N ALA A 619 17.52 3.22 1.45
CA ALA A 619 16.32 3.53 2.20
C ALA A 619 16.69 3.92 3.63
N ASP A 620 15.87 4.78 4.22
CA ASP A 620 16.09 5.36 5.54
C ASP A 620 17.41 6.16 5.68
N THR A 621 17.98 6.62 4.57
CA THR A 621 19.17 7.49 4.58
C THR A 621 18.85 8.82 3.93
N PRO A 622 19.06 9.97 4.60
CA PRO A 622 18.81 11.27 3.99
C PRO A 622 19.76 11.49 2.81
N ALA A 623 19.21 11.95 1.69
CA ALA A 623 19.97 12.39 0.54
C ALA A 623 19.62 13.85 0.24
N GLN A 624 20.51 14.56 -0.44
CA GLN A 624 20.32 15.97 -0.73
C GLN A 624 20.92 16.38 -2.07
N PHE A 625 20.38 17.43 -2.66
CA PHE A 625 20.95 18.13 -3.80
C PHE A 625 20.86 19.64 -3.61
N LEU A 626 21.46 20.37 -4.52
CA LEU A 626 21.46 21.82 -4.54
C LEU A 626 20.53 22.33 -5.63
N VAL A 627 19.82 23.41 -5.35
CA VAL A 627 19.00 24.15 -6.30
C VAL A 627 19.49 25.58 -6.31
N ARG A 628 19.99 26.02 -7.46
CA ARG A 628 20.42 27.38 -7.69
C ARG A 628 19.29 28.19 -8.28
N ARG A 629 19.11 29.40 -7.79
CA ARG A 629 18.01 30.31 -8.09
C ARG A 629 18.30 31.15 -9.33
N ASN A 630 19.57 31.42 -9.64
CA ASN A 630 20.01 32.23 -10.78
C ASN A 630 19.19 33.54 -10.92
N GLY A 631 18.97 34.21 -9.78
CA GLY A 631 18.20 35.46 -9.72
C GLY A 631 16.67 35.31 -9.79
N ALA A 632 16.14 34.09 -9.73
CA ALA A 632 14.70 33.84 -9.68
C ALA A 632 14.03 34.43 -8.43
N LYS A 633 12.74 34.79 -8.46
CA LYS A 633 11.94 35.26 -7.31
C LYS A 633 10.71 34.36 -7.05
N GLY A 634 10.34 34.18 -5.78
CA GLY A 634 9.32 33.20 -5.36
C GLY A 634 9.69 32.29 -4.18
N GLU A 635 8.80 31.36 -3.84
CA GLU A 635 9.00 30.35 -2.80
C GLU A 635 9.27 28.98 -3.44
N LEU A 636 10.33 28.30 -2.97
CA LEU A 636 10.70 26.96 -3.41
C LEU A 636 9.99 25.93 -2.53
N ASP A 637 9.28 25.00 -3.14
CA ASP A 637 8.59 23.86 -2.53
C ASP A 637 9.16 22.55 -3.12
N ALA A 638 9.24 21.49 -2.33
CA ALA A 638 9.69 20.20 -2.81
C ALA A 638 9.08 19.05 -2.02
N LYS A 639 8.68 18.00 -2.74
CA LYS A 639 8.05 16.78 -2.20
C LYS A 639 8.64 15.55 -2.85
N ILE A 640 8.81 14.49 -2.08
CA ILE A 640 9.18 13.17 -2.58
C ILE A 640 7.96 12.26 -2.57
N VAL A 641 7.74 11.57 -3.68
CA VAL A 641 6.68 10.58 -3.85
C VAL A 641 7.34 9.21 -3.94
N ALA A 642 7.02 8.32 -3.01
CA ALA A 642 7.54 6.96 -2.98
C ALA A 642 6.84 6.05 -4.00
N PRO A 643 7.39 4.85 -4.31
CA PRO A 643 6.77 3.87 -5.19
C PRO A 643 5.35 3.46 -4.80
N SER A 644 5.00 3.52 -3.51
CA SER A 644 3.64 3.29 -2.98
C SER A 644 2.66 4.45 -3.26
N ASN A 645 3.13 5.57 -3.83
CA ASN A 645 2.47 6.87 -3.92
C ASN A 645 2.27 7.58 -2.57
N THR A 646 2.98 7.17 -1.51
CA THR A 646 3.10 8.00 -0.31
C THR A 646 3.89 9.27 -0.63
N GLU A 647 3.42 10.42 -0.13
CA GLU A 647 4.09 11.72 -0.33
C GLU A 647 4.69 12.18 1.00
N ASP A 648 5.95 12.61 0.96
CA ASP A 648 6.66 13.26 2.07
C ASP A 648 7.23 14.60 1.63
N ASP A 649 7.26 15.58 2.54
CA ASP A 649 7.86 16.88 2.25
C ASP A 649 9.41 16.79 2.26
N CYS A 650 10.05 17.49 1.32
CA CYS A 650 11.49 17.66 1.33
C CYS A 650 11.88 18.83 2.23
N PHE A 651 13.00 18.70 2.93
CA PHE A 651 13.57 19.76 3.75
C PHE A 651 14.39 20.73 2.89
N ILE A 652 13.95 21.98 2.80
CA ILE A 652 14.60 23.03 2.02
C ILE A 652 15.35 23.97 2.97
N GLN A 653 16.64 24.18 2.71
CA GLN A 653 17.49 25.07 3.48
C GLN A 653 18.21 26.06 2.55
N ALA A 654 18.04 27.36 2.76
CA ALA A 654 18.87 28.36 2.08
C ALA A 654 20.33 28.25 2.57
N ILE A 655 21.27 28.08 1.63
CA ILE A 655 22.71 28.10 1.91
C ILE A 655 23.20 29.56 1.85
N ASP A 656 22.77 30.27 0.82
CA ASP A 656 23.02 31.70 0.62
C ASP A 656 21.85 32.36 -0.14
N ALA A 657 22.06 33.56 -0.64
CA ALA A 657 21.03 34.34 -1.34
C ALA A 657 20.56 33.71 -2.68
N ASP A 658 21.38 32.86 -3.31
CA ASP A 658 21.11 32.28 -4.63
C ASP A 658 21.05 30.74 -4.61
N MET A 659 21.41 30.08 -3.51
CA MET A 659 21.51 28.62 -3.44
C MET A 659 20.71 28.00 -2.29
N TYR A 660 19.97 26.94 -2.60
CA TYR A 660 19.17 26.14 -1.67
C TYR A 660 19.67 24.70 -1.64
N SER A 661 19.69 24.09 -0.46
CA SER A 661 19.81 22.64 -0.30
C SER A 661 18.43 22.04 -0.17
N VAL A 662 18.11 21.05 -1.01
CA VAL A 662 16.90 20.23 -0.89
C VAL A 662 17.32 18.87 -0.39
N ARG A 663 16.90 18.52 0.83
CA ARG A 663 17.15 17.23 1.47
C ARG A 663 15.86 16.44 1.54
N PHE A 664 15.90 15.17 1.15
CA PHE A 664 14.77 14.26 1.18
C PHE A 664 15.17 12.98 1.91
N TYR A 665 14.16 12.25 2.39
CA TYR A 665 14.36 11.05 3.19
C TYR A 665 13.51 9.92 2.59
N PRO A 666 14.09 9.10 1.69
CA PRO A 666 13.33 8.00 1.10
C PRO A 666 13.19 6.86 2.12
N ARG A 667 11.95 6.47 2.41
CA ARG A 667 11.60 5.42 3.38
C ARG A 667 11.50 4.03 2.75
N GLU A 668 11.25 3.98 1.44
CA GLU A 668 10.99 2.75 0.71
C GLU A 668 12.17 2.42 -0.21
N ASN A 669 12.32 1.15 -0.59
CA ASN A 669 13.16 0.77 -1.72
C ASN A 669 12.34 0.92 -3.01
N GLY A 670 12.97 1.42 -4.07
CA GLY A 670 12.36 1.58 -5.38
C GLY A 670 12.56 2.99 -5.97
N ILE A 671 11.84 3.27 -7.05
CA ILE A 671 11.95 4.53 -7.79
C ILE A 671 11.06 5.59 -7.16
N HIS A 672 11.67 6.61 -6.56
CA HIS A 672 10.96 7.77 -6.01
C HIS A 672 10.90 8.90 -7.05
N SER A 673 9.89 9.74 -6.97
CA SER A 673 9.75 10.96 -7.79
C SER A 673 9.84 12.20 -6.89
N ILE A 674 10.84 13.05 -7.11
CA ILE A 674 11.06 14.27 -6.33
C ILE A 674 10.51 15.46 -7.13
N HIS A 675 9.37 15.96 -6.69
CA HIS A 675 8.74 17.18 -7.18
C HIS A 675 9.44 18.38 -6.55
N VAL A 676 9.87 19.34 -7.36
CA VAL A 676 10.51 20.60 -6.94
C VAL A 676 9.85 21.70 -7.74
N LYS A 677 9.31 22.68 -7.04
CA LYS A 677 8.43 23.71 -7.59
C LYS A 677 8.83 25.10 -7.07
N LEU A 678 8.78 26.12 -7.92
CA LEU A 678 8.87 27.52 -7.52
C LEU A 678 7.48 28.16 -7.73
N ASN A 679 6.88 28.71 -6.68
CA ASN A 679 5.50 29.24 -6.70
C ASN A 679 4.49 28.24 -7.28
N SER A 680 4.58 26.98 -6.83
CA SER A 680 3.75 25.85 -7.31
C SER A 680 3.99 25.41 -8.77
N VAL A 681 5.00 25.95 -9.45
CA VAL A 681 5.40 25.57 -10.83
C VAL A 681 6.65 24.71 -10.80
N HIS A 682 6.63 23.53 -11.43
CA HIS A 682 7.79 22.66 -11.52
C HIS A 682 9.01 23.36 -12.16
N ILE A 683 10.18 23.19 -11.55
CA ILE A 683 11.45 23.67 -12.15
C ILE A 683 11.90 22.71 -13.27
N PRO A 684 12.82 23.13 -14.16
CA PRO A 684 13.38 22.27 -15.21
C PRO A 684 13.90 20.94 -14.65
N GLY A 685 13.53 19.83 -15.30
CA GLY A 685 13.90 18.47 -14.89
C GLY A 685 12.99 17.83 -13.83
N SER A 686 12.19 18.62 -13.08
CA SER A 686 11.28 18.09 -12.05
C SER A 686 9.96 17.55 -12.63
N PRO A 687 9.38 16.43 -12.13
CA PRO A 687 9.90 15.58 -11.07
C PRO A 687 11.16 14.81 -11.45
N PHE A 688 12.10 14.74 -10.51
CA PHE A 688 13.34 13.98 -10.66
C PHE A 688 13.13 12.56 -10.16
N ARG A 689 13.43 11.56 -11.00
CA ARG A 689 13.35 10.15 -10.59
C ARG A 689 14.65 9.71 -9.96
N ILE A 690 14.55 8.95 -8.87
CA ILE A 690 15.72 8.48 -8.13
C ILE A 690 15.54 7.06 -7.62
N LYS A 691 16.59 6.26 -7.77
CA LYS A 691 16.66 4.86 -7.34
C LYS A 691 17.11 4.78 -5.88
N VAL A 692 16.30 4.13 -5.04
CA VAL A 692 16.59 3.89 -3.62
C VAL A 692 16.62 2.37 -3.37
N GLY A 693 17.65 1.88 -2.68
CA GLY A 693 17.94 0.48 -2.42
C GLY A 693 19.02 -0.11 -3.33
N LYS A 694 19.62 -1.22 -2.90
CA LYS A 694 20.63 -1.98 -3.67
C LYS A 694 20.00 -2.86 -4.76
N ASP A 695 18.81 -3.41 -4.49
CA ASP A 695 18.10 -4.30 -5.39
C ASP A 695 16.86 -3.57 -5.93
N VAL A 696 17.01 -2.93 -7.08
CA VAL A 696 15.82 -2.47 -7.80
C VAL A 696 15.16 -3.69 -8.43
N ALA A 697 13.97 -3.96 -7.93
CA ALA A 697 12.84 -4.50 -8.67
C ALA A 697 12.99 -4.33 -10.19
N ASP A 698 13.47 -5.37 -10.90
CA ASP A 698 13.52 -5.40 -12.36
C ASP A 698 12.18 -5.89 -12.90
N PRO A 699 11.36 -5.03 -13.54
CA PRO A 699 10.07 -5.45 -14.08
C PRO A 699 10.22 -6.45 -15.23
N ALA A 700 11.40 -6.57 -15.84
CA ALA A 700 11.70 -7.61 -16.82
C ALA A 700 11.92 -9.00 -16.18
N ALA A 701 12.24 -9.06 -14.89
CA ALA A 701 12.35 -10.31 -14.13
C ALA A 701 11.01 -10.82 -13.59
N VAL A 702 9.98 -9.97 -13.58
CA VAL A 702 8.61 -10.33 -13.15
C VAL A 702 7.85 -10.97 -14.29
N HIS A 703 7.29 -12.15 -14.03
CA HIS A 703 6.56 -12.94 -15.04
C HIS A 703 5.19 -13.35 -14.51
N ALA A 704 4.14 -13.14 -15.28
CA ALA A 704 2.81 -13.62 -14.94
C ALA A 704 2.45 -14.86 -15.75
N HIS A 705 1.92 -15.89 -15.10
CA HIS A 705 1.50 -17.13 -15.73
C HIS A 705 0.31 -17.77 -15.00
N GLY A 706 -0.50 -18.53 -15.72
CA GLY A 706 -1.65 -19.23 -15.17
C GLY A 706 -2.86 -19.19 -16.10
N THR A 707 -3.77 -20.14 -15.92
CA THR A 707 -4.93 -20.32 -16.79
C THR A 707 -5.87 -19.12 -16.80
N GLY A 708 -5.87 -18.31 -15.73
CA GLY A 708 -6.60 -17.06 -15.66
C GLY A 708 -6.15 -15.99 -16.67
N LEU A 709 -4.97 -16.12 -17.29
CA LEU A 709 -4.50 -15.21 -18.35
C LEU A 709 -4.85 -15.68 -19.76
N ASP A 710 -5.12 -16.97 -19.96
CA ASP A 710 -5.35 -17.55 -21.29
C ASP A 710 -6.83 -17.49 -21.74
N GLY A 711 -7.76 -17.72 -20.80
CA GLY A 711 -9.18 -17.70 -21.08
C GLY A 711 -10.04 -18.09 -19.89
N VAL A 712 -11.12 -17.36 -19.67
CA VAL A 712 -11.95 -17.46 -18.45
C VAL A 712 -13.44 -17.59 -18.79
N LYS A 713 -14.24 -17.95 -17.80
CA LYS A 713 -15.71 -18.05 -17.92
C LYS A 713 -16.41 -17.08 -17.00
N SER A 714 -17.47 -16.44 -17.48
CA SER A 714 -18.28 -15.54 -16.66
C SER A 714 -18.88 -16.29 -15.46
N GLY A 715 -18.83 -15.65 -14.29
CA GLY A 715 -19.27 -16.20 -13.00
C GLY A 715 -18.33 -17.22 -12.36
N GLN A 716 -17.23 -17.61 -13.03
CA GLN A 716 -16.27 -18.56 -12.49
C GLN A 716 -15.04 -17.85 -11.94
N LYS A 717 -14.55 -18.33 -10.79
CA LYS A 717 -13.28 -17.88 -10.22
C LYS A 717 -12.13 -18.34 -11.10
N ALA A 718 -11.29 -17.40 -11.50
CA ALA A 718 -10.06 -17.64 -12.23
C ALA A 718 -8.87 -17.10 -11.45
N ASP A 719 -7.68 -17.63 -11.72
CA ASP A 719 -6.46 -17.18 -11.05
C ASP A 719 -5.22 -17.30 -11.91
N PHE A 720 -4.22 -16.50 -11.57
CA PHE A 720 -2.88 -16.57 -12.13
C PHE A 720 -1.86 -16.14 -11.08
N ILE A 721 -0.60 -16.50 -11.31
CA ILE A 721 0.53 -16.21 -10.42
C ILE A 721 1.42 -15.19 -11.11
N ILE A 722 1.79 -14.17 -10.35
CA ILE A 722 2.82 -13.19 -10.68
C ILE A 722 4.07 -13.62 -9.94
N ASN A 723 4.99 -14.22 -10.67
CA ASN A 723 6.28 -14.63 -10.16
C ASN A 723 7.18 -13.40 -10.01
N THR A 724 7.54 -13.08 -8.77
CA THR A 724 8.42 -11.96 -8.41
C THR A 724 9.77 -12.46 -7.87
N CYS A 725 10.08 -13.74 -8.05
CA CYS A 725 11.38 -14.29 -7.67
C CYS A 725 12.49 -13.57 -8.43
N ASN A 726 13.53 -13.16 -7.72
CA ASN A 726 14.69 -12.46 -8.28
C ASN A 726 14.36 -11.08 -8.89
N ALA A 727 13.13 -10.58 -8.73
CA ALA A 727 12.79 -9.24 -9.17
C ALA A 727 13.41 -8.19 -8.25
N GLY A 728 13.35 -8.40 -6.93
CA GLY A 728 13.74 -7.42 -5.90
C GLY A 728 12.56 -7.08 -5.00
N ALA A 729 12.70 -6.07 -4.13
CA ALA A 729 11.56 -5.44 -3.45
C ALA A 729 10.99 -4.33 -4.34
N GLY A 730 9.66 -4.19 -4.37
CA GLY A 730 8.98 -3.15 -5.14
C GLY A 730 7.47 -3.16 -4.97
N THR A 731 6.77 -2.28 -5.68
CA THR A 731 5.30 -2.17 -5.65
C THR A 731 4.69 -2.91 -6.83
N LEU A 732 3.83 -3.88 -6.55
CA LEU A 732 3.05 -4.62 -7.56
C LEU A 732 1.65 -4.01 -7.66
N ALA A 733 1.28 -3.53 -8.84
CA ALA A 733 -0.06 -3.03 -9.15
C ALA A 733 -0.68 -3.88 -10.26
N VAL A 734 -1.90 -4.37 -10.04
CA VAL A 734 -2.67 -5.15 -10.99
C VAL A 734 -3.97 -4.42 -11.25
N THR A 735 -4.24 -4.14 -12.52
CA THR A 735 -5.47 -3.48 -12.98
C THR A 735 -6.14 -4.36 -14.02
N MET A 736 -7.46 -4.51 -13.92
CA MET A 736 -8.28 -5.25 -14.86
C MET A 736 -9.31 -4.31 -15.48
N ASP A 737 -9.21 -4.11 -16.79
CA ASP A 737 -10.17 -3.33 -17.58
C ASP A 737 -11.03 -4.26 -18.42
N GLY A 738 -12.35 -4.07 -18.42
CA GLY A 738 -13.22 -4.92 -19.25
C GLY A 738 -14.69 -4.53 -19.23
N PRO A 739 -15.58 -5.40 -19.73
CA PRO A 739 -17.02 -5.14 -19.81
C PRO A 739 -17.73 -4.99 -18.45
N SER A 740 -17.15 -5.51 -17.37
CA SER A 740 -17.68 -5.39 -15.99
C SER A 740 -16.56 -5.24 -14.97
N LYS A 741 -16.87 -4.68 -13.79
CA LYS A 741 -15.96 -4.75 -12.64
C LYS A 741 -15.74 -6.21 -12.26
N VAL A 742 -14.50 -6.56 -11.96
CA VAL A 742 -14.15 -7.90 -11.46
C VAL A 742 -13.91 -7.81 -9.96
N SER A 743 -14.48 -8.73 -9.20
CA SER A 743 -14.01 -8.94 -7.82
C SER A 743 -12.60 -9.52 -7.92
N MET A 744 -11.63 -8.91 -7.25
CA MET A 744 -10.22 -9.27 -7.33
C MET A 744 -9.59 -9.28 -5.94
N ASP A 745 -8.79 -10.30 -5.66
CA ASP A 745 -7.96 -10.41 -4.46
C ASP A 745 -6.54 -10.85 -4.84
N CYS A 746 -5.56 -10.41 -4.06
CA CYS A 746 -4.16 -10.77 -4.25
C CYS A 746 -3.63 -11.35 -2.94
N THR A 747 -3.00 -12.51 -3.04
CA THR A 747 -2.45 -13.23 -1.90
C THR A 747 -1.01 -13.62 -2.15
N GLU A 748 -0.19 -13.55 -1.12
CA GLU A 748 1.21 -13.94 -1.21
C GLU A 748 1.36 -15.48 -1.30
N VAL A 749 2.19 -15.96 -2.23
CA VAL A 749 2.51 -17.39 -2.43
C VAL A 749 4.02 -17.61 -2.55
N GLU A 750 4.51 -18.86 -2.49
CA GLU A 750 5.96 -19.15 -2.46
C GLU A 750 6.75 -18.50 -3.61
N GLU A 751 6.19 -18.50 -4.82
CA GLU A 751 6.87 -17.97 -6.02
C GLU A 751 6.60 -16.46 -6.27
N GLY A 752 5.75 -15.82 -5.47
CA GLY A 752 5.34 -14.42 -5.70
C GLY A 752 3.94 -14.11 -5.16
N TYR A 753 3.02 -13.74 -6.05
CA TYR A 753 1.68 -13.29 -5.70
C TYR A 753 0.62 -13.96 -6.58
N LYS A 754 -0.39 -14.57 -5.96
CA LYS A 754 -1.53 -15.18 -6.65
C LYS A 754 -2.69 -14.19 -6.69
N VAL A 755 -3.10 -13.82 -7.89
CA VAL A 755 -4.27 -12.98 -8.15
C VAL A 755 -5.45 -13.88 -8.46
N ARG A 756 -6.55 -13.69 -7.75
CA ARG A 756 -7.83 -14.37 -7.99
C ARG A 756 -8.86 -13.34 -8.40
N PHE A 757 -9.64 -13.64 -9.42
CA PHE A 757 -10.68 -12.74 -9.90
C PHE A 757 -11.90 -13.47 -10.44
N THR A 758 -13.04 -12.79 -10.55
CA THR A 758 -14.29 -13.33 -11.12
C THR A 758 -14.90 -12.33 -12.10
N PRO A 759 -14.86 -12.60 -13.42
CA PRO A 759 -15.56 -11.77 -14.41
C PRO A 759 -17.06 -12.08 -14.41
N LEU A 760 -17.91 -11.06 -14.56
CA LEU A 760 -19.37 -11.25 -14.57
C LEU A 760 -19.98 -11.18 -15.98
N LEU A 761 -19.24 -10.62 -16.94
CA LEU A 761 -19.68 -10.49 -18.32
C LEU A 761 -18.70 -11.15 -19.29
N PRO A 762 -19.21 -11.77 -20.38
CA PRO A 762 -18.37 -12.23 -21.49
C PRO A 762 -17.78 -11.04 -22.25
N GLY A 763 -16.62 -11.24 -22.86
CA GLY A 763 -15.86 -10.22 -23.60
C GLY A 763 -14.38 -10.24 -23.29
N ASP A 764 -13.62 -9.36 -23.94
CA ASP A 764 -12.18 -9.23 -23.71
C ASP A 764 -11.91 -8.38 -22.47
N TYR A 765 -11.18 -8.94 -21.50
CA TYR A 765 -10.60 -8.19 -20.37
C TYR A 765 -9.12 -7.94 -20.65
N TYR A 766 -8.59 -6.84 -20.14
CA TYR A 766 -7.18 -6.47 -20.28
C TYR A 766 -6.57 -6.32 -18.88
N CYS A 767 -5.66 -7.22 -18.54
CA CYS A 767 -4.96 -7.22 -17.27
C CYS A 767 -3.62 -6.47 -17.40
N SER A 768 -3.56 -5.26 -16.85
CA SER A 768 -2.33 -4.50 -16.71
C SER A 768 -1.62 -4.88 -15.42
N ILE A 769 -0.41 -5.42 -15.52
CA ILE A 769 0.44 -5.74 -14.38
C ILE A 769 1.64 -4.81 -14.42
N LYS A 770 1.77 -4.00 -13.38
CA LYS A 770 2.87 -3.05 -13.20
C LYS A 770 3.70 -3.41 -11.99
N TYR A 771 5.01 -3.32 -12.12
CA TYR A 771 5.97 -3.44 -11.04
C TYR A 771 6.80 -2.17 -10.98
N ASN A 772 6.80 -1.48 -9.83
CA ASN A 772 7.33 -0.11 -9.67
C ASN A 772 6.79 0.86 -10.73
N ASN A 773 5.46 0.85 -10.90
CA ASN A 773 4.73 1.68 -11.87
C ASN A 773 5.11 1.45 -13.34
N MET A 774 5.82 0.37 -13.66
CA MET A 774 6.11 -0.02 -15.02
C MET A 774 5.48 -1.34 -15.42
N HIS A 775 4.99 -1.43 -16.64
CA HIS A 775 4.46 -2.68 -17.18
C HIS A 775 5.52 -3.78 -17.22
N ILE A 776 5.18 -4.96 -16.72
CA ILE A 776 6.01 -6.17 -16.88
C ILE A 776 5.94 -6.67 -18.32
N VAL A 777 6.78 -7.65 -18.66
CA VAL A 777 6.75 -8.30 -19.97
C VAL A 777 5.39 -8.96 -20.22
N GLY A 778 4.82 -8.75 -21.41
CA GLY A 778 3.50 -9.26 -21.79
C GLY A 778 2.31 -8.45 -21.26
N SER A 779 2.54 -7.49 -20.35
CA SER A 779 1.47 -6.59 -19.91
C SER A 779 1.18 -5.49 -20.96
N PRO A 780 -0.09 -5.14 -21.15
CA PRO A 780 -1.29 -5.80 -20.61
C PRO A 780 -1.63 -7.12 -21.31
N PHE A 781 -2.12 -8.09 -20.53
CA PHE A 781 -2.57 -9.39 -21.03
C PHE A 781 -4.02 -9.31 -21.49
N LYS A 782 -4.30 -9.74 -22.71
CA LYS A 782 -5.67 -9.91 -23.21
C LYS A 782 -6.23 -11.24 -22.71
N ILE A 783 -7.35 -11.18 -21.98
CA ILE A 783 -8.01 -12.33 -21.35
C ILE A 783 -9.42 -12.47 -21.94
N PRO A 784 -9.64 -13.43 -22.87
CA PRO A 784 -10.97 -13.70 -23.41
C PRO A 784 -11.88 -14.34 -22.35
N CYS A 785 -13.05 -13.74 -22.10
CA CYS A 785 -14.09 -14.30 -21.23
C CYS A 785 -15.29 -14.78 -22.06
N ILE A 786 -15.74 -16.01 -21.82
CA ILE A 786 -16.93 -16.60 -22.48
C ILE A 786 -17.99 -16.99 -21.44
N GLY A 787 -19.26 -17.09 -21.85
CA GLY A 787 -20.35 -17.55 -21.00
C GLY A 787 -21.53 -16.58 -20.95
N ASP A 788 -22.38 -16.75 -19.94
CA ASP A 788 -23.62 -15.99 -19.77
C ASP A 788 -23.37 -14.57 -19.24
N LYS A 789 -24.29 -13.65 -19.53
CA LYS A 789 -24.27 -12.29 -18.97
C LYS A 789 -24.86 -12.32 -17.55
N LEU A 790 -24.05 -12.05 -16.53
CA LEU A 790 -24.45 -12.12 -15.11
C LEU A 790 -24.54 -10.74 -14.41
N ALA A 791 -24.33 -9.65 -15.15
CA ALA A 791 -24.43 -8.28 -14.67
C ALA A 791 -24.95 -7.35 -15.79
N ASP A 792 -25.20 -6.08 -15.47
CA ASP A 792 -25.52 -5.07 -16.48
C ASP A 792 -24.25 -4.57 -17.19
N GLU A 793 -24.36 -4.33 -18.51
CA GLU A 793 -23.25 -3.85 -19.34
C GLU A 793 -22.99 -2.37 -19.04
N GLY A 794 -21.89 -2.09 -18.32
CA GLY A 794 -21.38 -0.74 -18.08
C GLY A 794 -20.46 -0.27 -19.21
N ALA A 795 -20.20 1.04 -19.29
CA ALA A 795 -19.13 1.56 -20.13
C ALA A 795 -17.79 1.23 -19.46
N GLN A 796 -16.98 0.36 -20.11
CA GLN A 796 -15.63 -0.08 -19.73
C GLN A 796 -15.25 0.16 -18.26
N GLU A 797 -15.29 -0.90 -17.46
CA GLU A 797 -15.08 -0.86 -16.02
C GLU A 797 -13.65 -1.26 -15.63
N THR A 798 -13.12 -0.63 -14.58
CA THR A 798 -11.75 -0.87 -14.07
C THR A 798 -11.79 -1.39 -12.64
N SER A 799 -10.97 -2.40 -12.34
CA SER A 799 -10.73 -2.94 -10.98
C SER A 799 -9.23 -3.00 -10.71
N SER A 800 -8.77 -2.65 -9.51
CA SER A 800 -7.34 -2.61 -9.20
C SER A 800 -7.00 -3.18 -7.82
N VAL A 801 -5.78 -3.70 -7.70
CA VAL A 801 -5.16 -4.14 -6.45
C VAL A 801 -3.69 -3.70 -6.46
N ILE A 802 -3.22 -3.16 -5.34
CA ILE A 802 -1.82 -2.73 -5.16
C ILE A 802 -1.27 -3.43 -3.91
N VAL A 803 -0.08 -4.00 -4.02
CA VAL A 803 0.60 -4.76 -2.96
C VAL A 803 2.07 -4.41 -2.93
N GLU A 804 2.61 -4.19 -1.74
CA GLU A 804 4.06 -4.10 -1.52
C GLU A 804 4.68 -5.49 -1.54
N THR A 805 5.75 -5.66 -2.31
CA THR A 805 6.36 -6.98 -2.50
C THR A 805 7.53 -7.24 -1.57
N VAL A 806 7.58 -8.45 -1.03
CA VAL A 806 8.71 -8.95 -0.24
C VAL A 806 9.71 -9.61 -1.18
N PRO A 807 11.03 -9.38 -1.04
CA PRO A 807 12.04 -10.08 -1.82
C PRO A 807 11.90 -11.60 -1.69
N LYS A 808 11.82 -12.29 -2.85
CA LYS A 808 11.80 -13.75 -2.92
C LYS A 808 12.97 -14.23 -3.73
N ILE A 809 13.73 -15.13 -3.13
CA ILE A 809 14.78 -15.87 -3.80
C ILE A 809 14.18 -17.24 -4.07
N ALA A 810 14.18 -17.66 -5.33
CA ALA A 810 13.79 -19.02 -5.66
C ALA A 810 14.68 -19.96 -4.83
N LYS A 811 14.09 -20.90 -4.07
CA LYS A 811 14.90 -21.95 -3.44
C LYS A 811 15.74 -22.57 -4.55
N GLU A 812 17.06 -22.49 -4.41
CA GLU A 812 17.98 -23.17 -5.32
C GLU A 812 17.75 -24.68 -5.23
N GLY A 813 16.75 -25.17 -5.95
CA GLY A 813 16.83 -26.49 -6.53
C GLY A 813 18.00 -26.43 -7.49
N LYS A 814 19.05 -27.19 -7.21
CA LYS A 814 20.04 -27.56 -8.23
C LYS A 814 19.30 -28.06 -9.46
N ASN A 815 19.05 -27.18 -10.42
CA ASN A 815 18.65 -27.46 -11.79
C ASN A 815 18.73 -26.15 -12.58
N SER A 816 19.95 -25.73 -12.86
CA SER A 816 20.29 -25.29 -14.22
C SER A 816 20.07 -26.49 -15.16
N GLY A 817 18.81 -26.87 -15.36
CA GLY A 817 18.37 -27.97 -16.21
C GLY A 817 17.75 -27.40 -17.48
N VAL A 818 18.00 -28.07 -18.60
CA VAL A 818 17.41 -27.77 -19.91
C VAL A 818 15.91 -27.53 -19.78
N VAL A 819 15.44 -26.34 -20.16
CA VAL A 819 13.99 -26.07 -20.30
C VAL A 819 13.47 -26.99 -21.40
N LEU A 820 12.61 -27.93 -21.03
CA LEU A 820 12.01 -28.86 -21.99
C LEU A 820 11.04 -28.09 -22.91
N PRO A 821 11.04 -28.33 -24.24
CA PRO A 821 10.08 -27.72 -25.15
C PRO A 821 8.64 -27.97 -24.69
N HIS A 822 7.76 -26.99 -24.86
CA HIS A 822 6.33 -27.21 -24.60
C HIS A 822 5.76 -28.17 -25.65
N PHE A 823 5.52 -29.41 -25.23
CA PHE A 823 5.06 -30.51 -26.08
C PHE A 823 3.53 -30.49 -26.20
N LYS A 824 3.01 -30.29 -27.42
CA LYS A 824 1.58 -30.53 -27.71
C LYS A 824 1.35 -32.01 -27.99
N SER A 825 0.73 -32.71 -27.04
CA SER A 825 0.47 -34.14 -27.15
C SER A 825 -0.81 -34.59 -26.46
N ASP A 826 -1.28 -35.77 -26.82
CA ASP A 826 -2.44 -36.45 -26.26
C ASP A 826 -2.09 -37.91 -25.98
N ALA A 827 -1.76 -38.23 -24.72
CA ALA A 827 -1.32 -39.56 -24.31
C ALA A 827 -2.39 -40.64 -24.53
N SER A 828 -3.67 -40.28 -24.64
CA SER A 828 -4.76 -41.22 -24.90
C SER A 828 -4.68 -41.88 -26.29
N LYS A 829 -3.90 -41.30 -27.21
CA LYS A 829 -3.68 -41.81 -28.56
C LYS A 829 -2.41 -42.65 -28.71
N ALA A 830 -1.59 -42.72 -27.67
CA ALA A 830 -0.45 -43.64 -27.64
C ALA A 830 -0.90 -45.05 -27.27
N HIS A 831 -0.28 -46.08 -27.84
CA HIS A 831 -0.65 -47.47 -27.56
C HIS A 831 0.57 -48.38 -27.46
N ALA A 832 0.55 -49.28 -26.47
CA ALA A 832 1.58 -50.29 -26.29
C ALA A 832 1.07 -51.68 -26.67
N LYS A 833 1.89 -52.46 -27.40
CA LYS A 833 1.58 -53.84 -27.83
C LYS A 833 2.82 -54.72 -27.76
N GLY A 834 2.66 -55.96 -27.27
CA GLY A 834 3.73 -56.96 -27.23
C GLY A 834 3.53 -58.00 -26.13
N LEU A 835 4.22 -59.13 -26.23
CA LEU A 835 4.14 -60.21 -25.23
C LEU A 835 4.71 -59.78 -23.88
N GLY A 836 5.73 -58.90 -23.88
CA GLY A 836 6.30 -58.29 -22.68
C GLY A 836 5.38 -57.32 -21.93
N LEU A 837 4.13 -57.12 -22.34
CA LEU A 837 3.13 -56.40 -21.53
C LEU A 837 2.23 -57.34 -20.71
N LYS A 838 2.29 -58.64 -20.98
CA LYS A 838 1.41 -59.65 -20.37
C LYS A 838 2.14 -60.58 -19.42
N LYS A 839 3.35 -61.00 -19.80
CA LYS A 839 4.16 -61.94 -19.02
C LYS A 839 5.63 -61.68 -19.25
N ALA A 840 6.43 -61.78 -18.19
CA ALA A 840 7.87 -61.70 -18.25
C ALA A 840 8.50 -63.08 -18.03
N TYR A 841 9.68 -63.31 -18.61
CA TYR A 841 10.49 -64.50 -18.38
C TYR A 841 11.77 -64.10 -17.68
N ILE A 842 12.04 -64.74 -16.55
CA ILE A 842 13.22 -64.45 -15.70
C ILE A 842 14.51 -64.79 -16.43
N GLY A 843 15.47 -63.86 -16.37
CA GLY A 843 16.78 -63.97 -17.01
C GLY A 843 16.74 -63.92 -18.54
N LYS A 844 15.60 -63.61 -19.15
CA LYS A 844 15.44 -63.43 -20.59
C LYS A 844 15.04 -62.00 -20.93
N GLN A 845 15.37 -61.59 -22.15
CA GLN A 845 14.93 -60.31 -22.70
C GLN A 845 13.45 -60.37 -23.08
N ASN A 846 12.65 -59.56 -22.39
CA ASN A 846 11.22 -59.39 -22.65
C ASN A 846 11.01 -58.12 -23.47
N GLN A 847 10.11 -58.15 -24.45
CA GLN A 847 9.96 -57.05 -25.41
C GLN A 847 8.50 -56.67 -25.63
N PHE A 848 8.28 -55.36 -25.80
CA PHE A 848 7.06 -54.80 -26.35
C PHE A 848 7.36 -53.53 -27.16
N THR A 849 6.34 -53.02 -27.85
CA THR A 849 6.42 -51.81 -28.68
C THR A 849 5.45 -50.76 -28.19
N VAL A 850 5.79 -49.49 -28.35
CA VAL A 850 4.93 -48.33 -28.07
C VAL A 850 4.84 -47.47 -29.33
N SER A 851 3.63 -47.18 -29.79
CA SER A 851 3.36 -46.26 -30.88
C SER A 851 2.67 -45.02 -30.35
N ALA A 852 3.28 -43.86 -30.58
CA ALA A 852 2.76 -42.53 -30.26
C ALA A 852 2.63 -41.68 -31.54
N SER A 853 2.43 -42.33 -32.69
CA SER A 853 2.37 -41.66 -34.01
C SER A 853 1.23 -40.62 -34.07
N ASP A 854 0.09 -40.91 -33.43
CA ASP A 854 -1.10 -40.05 -33.42
C ASP A 854 -1.24 -39.22 -32.13
N ALA A 855 -0.27 -39.33 -31.21
CA ALA A 855 -0.30 -38.72 -29.88
C ALA A 855 0.36 -37.33 -29.82
N GLY A 856 0.74 -36.74 -30.95
CA GLY A 856 1.55 -35.52 -30.99
C GLY A 856 2.98 -35.75 -30.53
N ASN A 857 3.80 -34.70 -30.45
CA ASN A 857 5.21 -34.82 -30.07
C ASN A 857 5.36 -34.67 -28.55
N ASN A 858 5.95 -35.67 -27.89
CA ASN A 858 6.35 -35.64 -26.48
C ASN A 858 7.43 -36.70 -26.21
N ILE A 859 7.82 -36.87 -24.95
CA ILE A 859 8.84 -37.80 -24.48
C ILE A 859 8.17 -39.08 -23.96
N LEU A 860 8.68 -40.25 -24.35
CA LEU A 860 8.26 -41.54 -23.80
C LEU A 860 8.99 -41.83 -22.49
N TYR A 861 8.25 -42.04 -21.41
CA TYR A 861 8.79 -42.57 -20.16
C TYR A 861 8.33 -44.02 -19.95
N VAL A 862 9.28 -44.90 -19.62
CA VAL A 862 8.99 -46.29 -19.23
C VAL A 862 9.73 -46.61 -17.96
N GLY A 863 9.01 -47.05 -16.95
CA GLY A 863 9.57 -47.51 -15.68
C GLY A 863 8.97 -48.85 -15.29
N MET A 864 9.77 -49.73 -14.70
CA MET A 864 9.30 -51.02 -14.22
C MET A 864 9.74 -51.27 -12.78
N TYR A 865 8.80 -51.64 -11.92
CA TYR A 865 9.02 -51.86 -10.50
C TYR A 865 8.62 -53.28 -10.12
N GLY A 866 9.55 -54.04 -9.55
CA GLY A 866 9.35 -55.42 -9.14
C GLY A 866 9.25 -55.60 -7.62
N PRO A 867 9.15 -56.86 -7.15
CA PRO A 867 8.94 -57.17 -5.73
C PRO A 867 10.11 -56.77 -4.83
N LYS A 868 11.32 -56.59 -5.38
CA LYS A 868 12.52 -56.18 -4.64
C LYS A 868 13.00 -54.77 -4.99
N GLY A 869 12.22 -54.00 -5.75
CA GLY A 869 12.60 -52.65 -6.18
C GLY A 869 12.51 -52.43 -7.69
N PRO A 870 12.99 -51.28 -8.20
CA PRO A 870 12.98 -50.96 -9.62
C PRO A 870 13.85 -51.93 -10.42
N CYS A 871 13.42 -52.25 -11.64
CA CYS A 871 14.17 -53.10 -12.54
C CYS A 871 15.47 -52.42 -13.00
N GLU A 872 16.58 -53.15 -12.94
CA GLU A 872 17.91 -52.64 -13.29
C GLU A 872 18.07 -52.38 -14.81
N GLU A 873 17.36 -53.11 -15.67
CA GLU A 873 17.59 -53.10 -17.12
C GLU A 873 16.29 -52.87 -17.89
N VAL A 874 16.09 -51.63 -18.35
CA VAL A 874 15.05 -51.25 -19.32
C VAL A 874 15.68 -50.45 -20.46
N PHE A 875 15.65 -51.01 -21.67
CA PHE A 875 16.20 -50.43 -22.89
C PHE A 875 15.09 -49.94 -23.81
N ILE A 876 15.09 -48.64 -24.12
CA ILE A 876 14.15 -48.01 -25.04
C ILE A 876 14.89 -47.65 -26.33
N LYS A 877 14.39 -48.12 -27.48
CA LYS A 877 14.93 -47.79 -28.80
C LYS A 877 13.87 -47.08 -29.64
N HIS A 878 14.12 -45.83 -30.02
CA HIS A 878 13.29 -45.12 -31.00
C HIS A 878 13.53 -45.70 -32.40
N THR A 879 12.45 -46.09 -33.08
CA THR A 879 12.48 -46.66 -34.42
C THR A 879 11.93 -45.72 -35.49
N GLY A 880 11.73 -44.44 -35.14
CA GLY A 880 11.21 -43.39 -36.03
C GLY A 880 9.69 -43.21 -35.98
N ARG A 881 9.22 -42.03 -36.39
CA ARG A 881 7.79 -41.62 -36.40
C ARG A 881 7.09 -41.89 -35.04
N ASN A 882 7.72 -41.49 -33.94
CA ASN A 882 7.22 -41.72 -32.57
C ASN A 882 6.87 -43.19 -32.25
N ASN A 883 7.56 -44.15 -32.87
CA ASN A 883 7.50 -45.57 -32.52
C ASN A 883 8.74 -45.99 -31.74
N TYR A 884 8.54 -46.85 -30.75
CA TYR A 884 9.57 -47.28 -29.82
C TYR A 884 9.50 -48.79 -29.58
N THR A 885 10.66 -49.42 -29.49
CA THR A 885 10.80 -50.80 -29.01
C THR A 885 11.39 -50.77 -27.60
N VAL A 886 10.73 -51.40 -26.65
CA VAL A 886 11.15 -51.47 -25.25
C VAL A 886 11.54 -52.91 -24.93
N ASN A 887 12.72 -53.08 -24.34
CA ASN A 887 13.24 -54.36 -23.88
C ASN A 887 13.57 -54.29 -22.39
N TYR A 888 13.28 -55.34 -21.63
CA TYR A 888 13.64 -55.40 -20.21
C TYR A 888 13.96 -56.82 -19.77
N VAL A 889 14.73 -56.97 -18.69
CA VAL A 889 15.07 -58.27 -18.10
C VAL A 889 14.67 -58.28 -16.63
N VAL A 890 13.87 -59.27 -16.23
CA VAL A 890 13.49 -59.46 -14.81
C VAL A 890 14.35 -60.56 -14.17
N ARG A 891 14.74 -60.37 -12.91
CA ARG A 891 15.65 -61.28 -12.18
C ARG A 891 14.98 -62.01 -11.02
N ASP A 892 13.87 -61.52 -10.51
CA ASP A 892 13.14 -62.09 -9.39
C ASP A 892 11.77 -62.62 -9.82
N ARG A 893 11.26 -63.63 -9.12
CA ARG A 893 9.88 -64.10 -9.27
C ARG A 893 8.94 -63.19 -8.52
N GLY A 894 7.82 -62.85 -9.15
CA GLY A 894 6.74 -62.09 -8.53
C GLY A 894 6.03 -61.16 -9.51
N GLU A 895 5.19 -60.30 -8.94
CA GLU A 895 4.45 -59.28 -9.69
C GLU A 895 5.33 -58.05 -9.96
N TYR A 896 5.31 -57.60 -11.22
CA TYR A 896 5.95 -56.38 -11.69
C TYR A 896 4.90 -55.37 -12.13
N LEU A 897 5.12 -54.10 -11.77
CA LEU A 897 4.35 -52.95 -12.22
C LEU A 897 5.13 -52.24 -13.34
N LEU A 898 4.59 -52.23 -14.54
CA LEU A 898 5.16 -51.51 -15.68
C LEU A 898 4.35 -50.24 -15.96
N ILE A 899 5.03 -49.10 -15.86
CA ILE A 899 4.47 -47.77 -16.09
C ILE A 899 4.96 -47.28 -17.44
N ILE A 900 4.03 -46.82 -18.28
CA ILE A 900 4.33 -46.20 -19.57
C ILE A 900 3.59 -44.87 -19.63
N LYS A 901 4.32 -43.78 -19.89
CA LYS A 901 3.79 -42.42 -20.01
C LYS A 901 4.26 -41.75 -21.29
N TRP A 902 3.42 -40.88 -21.83
CA TRP A 902 3.76 -39.99 -22.95
C TRP A 902 3.64 -38.55 -22.44
N GLY A 903 4.78 -37.90 -22.21
CA GLY A 903 4.84 -36.74 -21.31
C GLY A 903 4.56 -37.15 -19.86
N ASP A 904 3.80 -36.34 -19.14
CA ASP A 904 3.48 -36.61 -17.73
C ASP A 904 2.29 -37.56 -17.54
N ASP A 905 1.55 -37.83 -18.62
CA ASP A 905 0.31 -38.60 -18.63
C ASP A 905 0.51 -40.09 -18.96
N HIS A 906 -0.29 -40.94 -18.33
CA HIS A 906 -0.31 -42.38 -18.61
C HIS A 906 -0.95 -42.68 -19.97
N ILE A 907 -0.33 -43.60 -20.72
CA ILE A 907 -0.98 -44.15 -21.92
C ILE A 907 -2.10 -45.13 -21.52
N PRO A 908 -3.11 -45.36 -22.39
CA PRO A 908 -4.14 -46.36 -22.17
C PRO A 908 -3.57 -47.74 -21.79
N GLY A 909 -4.05 -48.28 -20.68
CA GLY A 909 -3.61 -49.57 -20.13
C GLY A 909 -2.44 -49.48 -19.14
N SER A 910 -1.74 -48.34 -19.05
CA SER A 910 -0.77 -48.11 -17.98
C SER A 910 -1.49 -47.72 -16.68
N PRO A 911 -1.04 -48.19 -15.50
CA PRO A 911 0.05 -49.16 -15.32
C PRO A 911 -0.35 -50.60 -15.67
N PHE A 912 0.57 -51.36 -16.25
CA PHE A 912 0.41 -52.77 -16.58
C PHE A 912 0.94 -53.64 -15.42
N LYS A 913 0.19 -54.68 -15.07
CA LYS A 913 0.64 -55.73 -14.15
C LYS A 913 1.21 -56.91 -14.93
N ILE A 914 2.42 -57.34 -14.59
CA ILE A 914 3.15 -58.38 -15.30
C ILE A 914 3.63 -59.42 -14.30
N GLU A 915 3.29 -60.69 -14.53
CA GLU A 915 3.82 -61.79 -13.74
C GLU A 915 5.08 -62.38 -14.39
N SER A 916 6.05 -62.78 -13.56
CA SER A 916 7.36 -63.32 -13.96
C SER A 916 7.64 -64.74 -13.49
#